data_AF-A0A4D4ML40-F1
#
_entry.id   AF-A0A4D4ML40-F1
#
_cell.length_a   1.000
_cell.length_b   1.000
_cell.length_c   1.000
_cell.angle_alpha   90.00
_cell.angle_beta   90.00
_cell.angle_gamma   90.00
#
_symmetry.space_group_name_H-M   'P 1'
#
loop_
_entity.id
_entity.type
_entity.pdbx_description
1 polymer ?
#
loop_
_entity_poly.entity_id
_entity_poly.type
_entity_poly.pdbx_seq_one_letter_code
_entity_poly.pdbx_strand_id
1 'polypeptide(L)'
;MAPHPEAAALLARSHRLGADPRNTNYAGGNASAKGTATDPVTGGDVELMWVKGSGGDLGTLTEAGLAVLRLDRLHALKGVYPGVEREDEMVAAFDYCLHGKGGAAPSIDTAMHGLVDAAHVDHLHPDSGIALACAADGEKLTAECFGDSVAWVPWRRPGFQLGLDIAAVKEANPQTIGCVLGGHGITAWGATAEECERNSLHIIRTAEAFLAERGKAEPFGPVIEGYAALGAPERRERAAALAPYVRAVAAQDRPQVGHFTDSEVVLDFLASAGHPRLAALGTSCPDHFLRTKVRPLVLDLPPTADLDTAVARLTELHAEYRAEYAAYYQRHALPDSPAMRGADPAIVLVPGVGMFSFGKDKQTARVAGEFYVNAINVMRGAEAVSTYAPIEESEKFRIEYWALEEAKLQRLPKPKPLATRVALVTGAGSGIGKAIAERLVAEGACVVVADLNAENAADVASALGGPDKAVAVTVDVTSEEQIAEAFKAAVLAFGGVDLVVNNAGISISKPLLETTAKDWDLQHDIMARGSFLVSREAARVMTQQKLGGDIVYIASKNAVFAGPDNIAYSATKADQAHQVRLLAAELGEHGIRVNGVNPDGVVRGSGIFAGGWGAQRAATYGIEEEKLGEFYAQRTILKREVLPEHVANAVFALTGGTSPTPPACTSRSTPASPPRSCGDRCAHVRRGRPRRVQRTRHGRPRGPRLTGSHRGAPLPEPARPRARRAALGHPRAVRGRPRRAAGRGPGRLGRHRQLGRRPRPAGRRRRAARQPGALPGRAHRGDRGAGVGQCARRRAVCGDRTPVRALQHALPADGSPLLGPTGARRASVARPGSPDVLADGRGGHGAHQCLDDPVDRPADARLVVRHRPAARHRPRAVRAAAPAR
;
A
#
# COMPACT_ATOMS: atom_id res chain seq x y z
N MET A 1 -11.18 4.02 -32.51
CA MET A 1 -10.51 3.78 -33.80
C MET A 1 -9.63 2.54 -33.63
N ALA A 2 -9.02 1.98 -34.68
CA ALA A 2 -7.85 1.14 -34.46
C ALA A 2 -6.66 2.06 -34.11
N PRO A 3 -5.73 1.67 -33.22
CA PRO A 3 -4.50 2.40 -32.99
C PRO A 3 -3.65 2.44 -34.27
N HIS A 4 -2.78 3.44 -34.38
CA HIS A 4 -1.78 3.50 -35.46
C HIS A 4 -0.88 2.26 -35.42
N PRO A 5 -0.42 1.68 -36.56
CA PRO A 5 0.42 0.48 -36.56
C PRO A 5 1.64 0.56 -35.63
N GLU A 6 2.35 1.70 -35.65
CA GLU A 6 3.49 1.94 -34.76
C GLU A 6 3.12 2.01 -33.27
N ALA A 7 1.96 2.59 -32.94
CA ALA A 7 1.44 2.60 -31.58
C ALA A 7 1.04 1.19 -31.11
N ALA A 8 0.47 0.37 -32.01
CA ALA A 8 0.14 -1.02 -31.72
C ALA A 8 1.40 -1.88 -31.50
N ALA A 9 2.43 -1.71 -32.34
CA ALA A 9 3.72 -2.38 -32.20
C ALA A 9 4.45 -1.97 -30.91
N LEU A 10 4.44 -0.66 -30.59
CA LEU A 10 4.97 -0.11 -29.34
C LEU A 10 4.30 -0.72 -28.10
N LEU A 11 2.97 -0.77 -28.07
CA LEU A 11 2.23 -1.36 -26.95
C LEU A 11 2.55 -2.84 -26.79
N ALA A 12 2.55 -3.61 -27.89
CA ALA A 12 2.87 -5.03 -27.85
C ALA A 12 4.32 -5.31 -27.41
N ARG A 13 5.29 -4.46 -27.80
CA ARG A 13 6.68 -4.52 -27.31
C ARG A 13 6.77 -4.17 -25.82
N SER A 14 6.08 -3.10 -25.40
CA SER A 14 6.05 -2.65 -24.00
C SER A 14 5.52 -3.75 -23.07
N HIS A 15 4.45 -4.44 -23.47
CA HIS A 15 3.90 -5.56 -22.72
C HIS A 15 4.89 -6.72 -22.59
N ARG A 16 5.61 -7.08 -23.66
CA ARG A 16 6.62 -8.16 -23.61
C ARG A 16 7.83 -7.80 -22.75
N LEU A 17 8.36 -6.58 -22.90
CA LEU A 17 9.48 -6.10 -22.10
C LEU A 17 9.12 -6.00 -20.61
N GLY A 18 7.95 -5.42 -20.29
CA GLY A 18 7.47 -5.24 -18.91
C GLY A 18 6.90 -6.49 -18.24
N ALA A 19 6.70 -7.59 -18.96
CA ALA A 19 6.27 -8.88 -18.38
C ALA A 19 7.39 -9.65 -17.64
N ASP A 20 8.64 -9.24 -17.80
CA ASP A 20 9.81 -9.81 -17.10
C ASP A 20 10.52 -8.71 -16.30
N PRO A 21 10.31 -8.63 -14.97
CA PRO A 21 10.87 -7.57 -14.11
C PRO A 21 12.40 -7.45 -14.12
N ARG A 22 13.14 -8.42 -14.69
CA ARG A 22 14.59 -8.28 -14.91
C ARG A 22 14.95 -7.26 -15.98
N ASN A 23 14.00 -6.93 -16.86
CA ASN A 23 14.20 -5.97 -17.94
C ASN A 23 14.01 -4.52 -17.47
N THR A 24 13.05 -4.29 -16.56
CA THR A 24 12.70 -2.95 -16.08
C THR A 24 11.91 -3.03 -14.76
N ASN A 25 12.10 -2.02 -13.90
CA ASN A 25 11.42 -1.88 -12.62
C ASN A 25 9.94 -1.50 -12.80
N TYR A 26 9.09 -1.86 -11.82
CA TYR A 26 7.67 -1.50 -11.83
C TYR A 26 7.44 0.01 -11.97
N ALA A 27 6.65 0.42 -12.98
CA ALA A 27 6.41 1.82 -13.36
C ALA A 27 7.65 2.62 -13.80
N GLY A 28 8.82 2.00 -13.90
CA GLY A 28 10.03 2.54 -14.51
C GLY A 28 10.08 2.31 -16.03
N GLY A 29 11.22 2.64 -16.63
CA GLY A 29 11.48 2.55 -18.07
C GLY A 29 10.61 3.46 -18.94
N ASN A 30 10.94 3.54 -20.22
CA ASN A 30 10.20 4.27 -21.25
C ASN A 30 10.43 3.62 -22.63
N ALA A 31 9.48 3.78 -23.55
CA ALA A 31 9.52 3.14 -24.87
C ALA A 31 8.84 4.05 -25.89
N SER A 32 9.36 4.08 -27.13
CA SER A 32 8.78 4.85 -28.23
C SER A 32 8.76 4.14 -29.59
N ALA A 33 7.91 4.67 -30.47
CA ALA A 33 7.91 4.41 -31.90
C ALA A 33 7.66 5.72 -32.65
N LYS A 34 8.32 5.88 -33.80
CA LYS A 34 8.19 7.02 -34.72
C LYS A 34 7.58 6.53 -36.04
N GLY A 35 6.75 7.35 -36.67
CA GLY A 35 6.18 7.02 -37.98
C GLY A 35 5.24 8.10 -38.51
N THR A 36 4.91 7.99 -39.79
CA THR A 36 4.10 8.96 -40.51
C THR A 36 2.60 8.71 -40.31
N ALA A 37 1.85 9.77 -40.04
CA ALA A 37 0.39 9.80 -40.05
C ALA A 37 -0.13 11.00 -40.86
N THR A 38 -1.42 11.06 -41.17
CA THR A 38 -2.03 12.23 -41.81
C THR A 38 -2.37 13.30 -40.76
N ASP A 39 -1.90 14.53 -40.95
CA ASP A 39 -2.26 15.66 -40.10
C ASP A 39 -3.72 16.08 -40.35
N PRO A 40 -4.59 16.10 -39.33
CA PRO A 40 -6.02 16.36 -39.50
C PRO A 40 -6.34 17.84 -39.79
N VAL A 41 -5.35 18.74 -39.77
CA VAL A 41 -5.51 20.17 -40.09
C VAL A 41 -5.04 20.47 -41.51
N THR A 42 -3.94 19.86 -41.97
CA THR A 42 -3.40 20.11 -43.32
C THR A 42 -3.82 19.08 -44.37
N GLY A 43 -4.19 17.86 -43.95
CA GLY A 43 -4.45 16.73 -44.84
C GLY A 43 -3.20 16.11 -45.47
N GLY A 44 -2.00 16.60 -45.13
CA GLY A 44 -0.72 16.05 -45.57
C GLY A 44 -0.09 15.12 -44.53
N ASP A 45 1.04 14.53 -44.89
CA ASP A 45 1.82 13.69 -43.99
C ASP A 45 2.50 14.48 -42.86
N VAL A 46 2.56 13.89 -41.67
CA VAL A 46 3.28 14.40 -40.51
C VAL A 46 3.98 13.26 -39.77
N GLU A 47 5.25 13.47 -39.41
CA GLU A 47 6.01 12.54 -38.59
C GLU A 47 5.64 12.70 -37.10
N LEU A 48 5.16 11.60 -36.52
CA LEU A 48 4.76 11.53 -35.12
C LEU A 48 5.66 10.57 -34.35
N MET A 49 5.84 10.85 -33.07
CA MET A 49 6.37 9.92 -32.07
C MET A 49 5.29 9.59 -31.06
N TRP A 50 5.03 8.29 -30.88
CA TRP A 50 4.32 7.74 -29.73
C TRP A 50 5.36 7.35 -28.68
N VAL A 51 5.18 7.78 -27.43
CA VAL A 51 6.09 7.49 -26.31
C VAL A 51 5.29 7.27 -25.03
N LYS A 52 5.73 6.42 -24.10
CA LYS A 52 5.05 6.27 -22.80
C LYS A 52 5.12 7.59 -22.01
N GLY A 53 3.96 8.08 -21.59
CA GLY A 53 3.86 9.28 -20.75
C GLY A 53 4.22 9.05 -19.28
N SER A 54 4.27 10.13 -18.51
CA SER A 54 4.63 10.08 -17.09
C SER A 54 3.66 9.23 -16.25
N GLY A 55 4.19 8.27 -15.48
CA GLY A 55 3.45 7.53 -14.45
C GLY A 55 2.77 6.23 -14.88
N GLY A 56 2.89 5.82 -16.14
CA GLY A 56 2.46 4.50 -16.62
C GLY A 56 3.53 3.42 -16.45
N ASP A 57 3.10 2.17 -16.30
CA ASP A 57 3.94 0.97 -16.34
C ASP A 57 3.99 0.36 -17.77
N LEU A 58 5.11 -0.26 -18.14
CA LEU A 58 5.29 -0.86 -19.49
C LEU A 58 4.46 -2.14 -19.67
N GLY A 59 4.43 -3.01 -18.65
CA GLY A 59 3.71 -4.29 -18.72
C GLY A 59 2.19 -4.13 -18.85
N THR A 60 1.65 -3.01 -18.37
CA THR A 60 0.22 -2.69 -18.40
C THR A 60 -0.15 -1.47 -19.26
N LEU A 61 0.74 -1.03 -20.14
CA LEU A 61 0.56 0.19 -20.93
C LEU A 61 -0.68 0.13 -21.85
N THR A 62 -1.35 1.27 -22.05
CA THR A 62 -2.46 1.41 -23.01
C THR A 62 -2.26 2.65 -23.89
N GLU A 63 -3.01 2.75 -24.99
CA GLU A 63 -2.96 3.90 -25.91
C GLU A 63 -3.17 5.25 -25.21
N ALA A 64 -4.06 5.30 -24.19
CA ALA A 64 -4.28 6.49 -23.36
C ALA A 64 -3.08 6.84 -22.45
N GLY A 65 -2.16 5.90 -22.22
CA GLY A 65 -0.89 6.09 -21.52
C GLY A 65 0.25 6.58 -22.42
N LEU A 66 0.02 6.75 -23.72
CA LEU A 66 0.99 7.31 -24.66
C LEU A 66 0.83 8.84 -24.76
N ALA A 67 1.95 9.55 -24.80
CA ALA A 67 2.01 10.90 -25.35
C ALA A 67 2.28 10.79 -26.86
N VAL A 68 1.67 11.66 -27.66
CA VAL A 68 1.86 11.72 -29.12
C VAL A 68 2.42 13.09 -29.48
N LEU A 69 3.61 13.14 -30.05
CA LEU A 69 4.34 14.37 -30.35
C LEU A 69 4.70 14.48 -31.82
N ARG A 70 4.61 15.69 -32.38
CA ARG A 70 5.13 16.07 -33.69
C ARG A 70 6.65 16.16 -33.66
N LEU A 71 7.33 15.37 -34.49
CA LEU A 71 8.79 15.28 -34.51
C LEU A 71 9.46 16.55 -35.04
N ASP A 72 8.88 17.20 -36.06
CA ASP A 72 9.36 18.48 -36.58
C ASP A 72 9.45 19.55 -35.47
N ARG A 73 8.45 19.59 -34.59
CA ARG A 73 8.42 20.50 -33.44
C ARG A 73 9.40 20.10 -32.35
N LEU A 74 9.51 18.80 -32.05
CA LEU A 74 10.45 18.30 -31.04
C LEU A 74 11.90 18.56 -31.45
N HIS A 75 12.24 18.39 -32.73
CA HIS A 75 13.57 18.70 -33.25
C HIS A 75 13.83 20.20 -33.29
N ALA A 76 12.82 21.04 -33.58
CA ALA A 76 12.94 22.49 -33.48
C ALA A 76 13.28 22.98 -32.06
N LEU A 77 12.94 22.22 -31.00
CA LEU A 77 13.34 22.55 -29.62
C LEU A 77 14.86 22.65 -29.44
N LYS A 78 15.67 21.98 -30.27
CA LYS A 78 17.14 22.10 -30.28
C LYS A 78 17.59 23.57 -30.44
N GLY A 79 16.84 24.38 -31.20
CA GLY A 79 17.15 25.79 -31.47
C GLY A 79 16.72 26.80 -30.40
N VAL A 80 15.96 26.36 -29.38
CA VAL A 80 15.50 27.20 -28.26
C VAL A 80 15.92 26.66 -26.89
N TYR A 81 16.66 25.56 -26.84
CA TYR A 81 17.17 24.95 -25.62
C TYR A 81 18.13 25.90 -24.87
N PRO A 82 17.83 26.31 -23.62
CA PRO A 82 18.60 27.34 -22.92
C PRO A 82 19.87 26.83 -22.22
N GLY A 83 20.22 25.55 -22.37
CA GLY A 83 21.34 24.89 -21.67
C GLY A 83 20.95 24.25 -20.33
N VAL A 84 21.90 23.50 -19.75
CA VAL A 84 21.68 22.60 -18.60
C VAL A 84 21.08 23.31 -17.38
N GLU A 85 21.58 24.50 -17.04
CA GLU A 85 21.12 25.29 -15.88
C GLU A 85 19.64 25.72 -15.96
N ARG A 86 19.00 25.59 -17.13
CA ARG A 86 17.61 25.97 -17.39
C ARG A 86 16.83 24.87 -18.13
N GLU A 87 17.32 23.62 -18.11
CA GLU A 87 16.71 22.53 -18.88
C GLU A 87 15.27 22.18 -18.45
N ASP A 88 14.89 22.50 -17.21
CA ASP A 88 13.54 22.31 -16.68
C ASP A 88 12.45 23.08 -17.45
N GLU A 89 12.81 24.18 -18.12
CA GLU A 89 11.92 24.92 -19.01
C GLU A 89 11.44 24.08 -20.20
N MET A 90 12.24 23.08 -20.63
CA MET A 90 11.93 22.23 -21.78
C MET A 90 10.74 21.30 -21.54
N VAL A 91 10.37 21.03 -20.29
CA VAL A 91 9.22 20.17 -19.98
C VAL A 91 7.90 20.86 -20.28
N ALA A 92 7.82 22.18 -20.10
CA ALA A 92 6.69 22.98 -20.60
C ALA A 92 6.75 23.15 -22.13
N ALA A 93 7.93 23.08 -22.74
CA ALA A 93 8.07 23.16 -24.19
C ALA A 93 7.48 21.93 -24.93
N PHE A 94 7.52 20.74 -24.33
CA PHE A 94 6.91 19.53 -24.92
C PHE A 94 5.40 19.63 -25.14
N ASP A 95 4.66 20.42 -24.34
CA ASP A 95 3.22 20.63 -24.53
C ASP A 95 2.90 21.30 -25.90
N TYR A 96 3.83 22.11 -26.44
CA TYR A 96 3.71 22.72 -27.76
C TYR A 96 4.05 21.75 -28.91
N CYS A 97 4.66 20.62 -28.61
CA CYS A 97 4.96 19.54 -29.55
C CYS A 97 3.83 18.51 -29.66
N LEU A 98 2.84 18.51 -28.76
CA LEU A 98 1.75 17.52 -28.74
C LEU A 98 0.92 17.53 -30.04
N HIS A 99 0.54 16.34 -30.50
CA HIS A 99 -0.35 16.14 -31.63
C HIS A 99 -1.75 15.73 -31.16
N GLY A 100 -2.71 16.67 -31.21
CA GLY A 100 -4.09 16.45 -30.78
C GLY A 100 -4.40 17.02 -29.39
N LYS A 101 -5.43 16.49 -28.73
CA LYS A 101 -5.95 16.97 -27.44
C LYS A 101 -6.15 15.86 -26.40
N GLY A 102 -5.41 14.75 -26.52
CA GLY A 102 -5.53 13.59 -25.65
C GLY A 102 -4.30 12.70 -25.71
N GLY A 103 -4.19 11.80 -24.74
CA GLY A 103 -2.97 11.04 -24.42
C GLY A 103 -2.48 11.38 -23.01
N ALA A 104 -1.38 10.76 -22.60
CA ALA A 104 -0.68 11.08 -21.36
C ALA A 104 0.22 12.31 -21.53
N ALA A 105 0.59 12.95 -20.41
CA ALA A 105 1.61 14.01 -20.43
C ALA A 105 2.99 13.41 -20.76
N PRO A 106 3.82 14.08 -21.59
CA PRO A 106 5.18 13.66 -21.88
C PRO A 106 6.01 13.41 -20.61
N SER A 107 6.89 12.40 -20.63
CA SER A 107 7.91 12.21 -19.59
C SER A 107 9.09 13.16 -19.81
N ILE A 108 9.97 13.29 -18.81
CA ILE A 108 11.24 14.02 -18.98
C ILE A 108 12.12 13.35 -20.06
N ASP A 109 12.08 12.02 -20.10
CA ASP A 109 12.83 11.15 -21.02
C ASP A 109 12.40 11.30 -22.49
N THR A 110 11.29 11.98 -22.77
CA THR A 110 10.80 12.27 -24.14
C THR A 110 11.91 12.82 -25.05
N ALA A 111 12.88 13.55 -24.50
CA ALA A 111 14.07 14.01 -25.21
C ALA A 111 14.90 12.85 -25.81
N MET A 112 15.23 11.80 -25.04
CA MET A 112 16.07 10.69 -25.54
C MET A 112 15.34 9.85 -26.60
N HIS A 113 14.02 9.73 -26.48
CA HIS A 113 13.20 9.05 -27.48
C HIS A 113 13.07 9.84 -28.78
N GLY A 114 12.94 11.18 -28.70
CA GLY A 114 12.70 12.04 -29.85
C GLY A 114 13.95 12.51 -30.59
N LEU A 115 15.03 12.84 -29.87
CA LEU A 115 16.24 13.45 -30.42
C LEU A 115 17.22 12.44 -31.02
N VAL A 116 17.22 11.19 -30.54
CA VAL A 116 18.00 10.08 -31.11
C VAL A 116 17.39 9.65 -32.44
N ASP A 117 18.22 9.56 -33.49
CA ASP A 117 17.77 9.17 -34.82
C ASP A 117 17.57 7.64 -34.91
N ALA A 118 16.34 7.20 -34.66
CA ALA A 118 15.90 5.82 -34.72
C ALA A 118 14.37 5.74 -34.79
N ALA A 119 13.82 4.80 -35.55
CA ALA A 119 12.36 4.57 -35.59
C ALA A 119 11.81 4.14 -34.22
N HIS A 120 12.56 3.31 -33.48
CA HIS A 120 12.22 2.93 -32.12
C HIS A 120 13.38 3.15 -31.17
N VAL A 121 13.04 3.55 -29.94
CA VAL A 121 13.96 3.69 -28.81
C VAL A 121 13.29 3.08 -27.58
N ASP A 122 14.01 2.24 -26.85
CA ASP A 122 13.62 1.75 -25.52
C ASP A 122 14.64 2.25 -24.50
N HIS A 123 14.17 2.74 -23.36
CA HIS A 123 14.98 3.10 -22.20
C HIS A 123 14.53 2.23 -21.02
N LEU A 124 15.43 1.43 -20.45
CA LEU A 124 15.09 0.36 -19.52
C LEU A 124 15.97 0.39 -18.28
N HIS A 125 15.45 -0.20 -17.20
CA HIS A 125 16.07 -0.23 -15.87
C HIS A 125 16.33 -1.65 -15.37
N PRO A 126 17.13 -2.47 -16.07
CA PRO A 126 17.49 -3.82 -15.65
C PRO A 126 18.54 -3.80 -14.55
N ASP A 127 18.42 -4.68 -13.55
CA ASP A 127 19.42 -4.78 -12.46
C ASP A 127 20.85 -5.01 -12.99
N SER A 128 21.00 -5.78 -14.08
CA SER A 128 22.31 -6.07 -14.71
C SER A 128 22.92 -4.86 -15.39
N GLY A 129 22.14 -4.05 -16.09
CA GLY A 129 22.61 -2.82 -16.74
C GLY A 129 22.93 -1.72 -15.72
N ILE A 130 22.10 -1.58 -14.69
CA ILE A 130 22.35 -0.60 -13.62
C ILE A 130 23.55 -1.03 -12.76
N ALA A 131 23.80 -2.33 -12.58
CA ALA A 131 25.03 -2.81 -11.92
C ALA A 131 26.33 -2.38 -12.64
N LEU A 132 26.34 -2.38 -13.98
CA LEU A 132 27.46 -1.80 -14.74
C LEU A 132 27.47 -0.26 -14.64
N ALA A 133 26.30 0.38 -14.72
CA ALA A 133 26.16 1.83 -14.60
C ALA A 133 26.58 2.41 -13.23
N CYS A 134 26.47 1.64 -12.16
CA CYS A 134 26.82 2.01 -10.78
C CYS A 134 28.09 1.30 -10.27
N ALA A 135 28.93 0.78 -11.17
CA ALA A 135 30.27 0.31 -10.86
C ALA A 135 31.29 1.45 -11.00
N ALA A 136 32.29 1.50 -10.11
CA ALA A 136 33.30 2.56 -10.10
C ALA A 136 34.13 2.67 -11.41
N ASP A 137 34.25 1.58 -12.18
CA ASP A 137 34.85 1.55 -13.52
C ASP A 137 33.83 1.15 -14.63
N GLY A 138 32.56 1.55 -14.46
CA GLY A 138 31.44 1.18 -15.34
C GLY A 138 31.65 1.41 -16.84
N GLU A 139 32.37 2.47 -17.23
CA GLU A 139 32.77 2.75 -18.61
C GLU A 139 33.64 1.62 -19.20
N LYS A 140 34.70 1.27 -18.46
CA LYS A 140 35.62 0.18 -18.82
C LYS A 140 34.91 -1.16 -18.82
N LEU A 141 34.04 -1.42 -17.84
CA LEU A 141 33.25 -2.67 -17.78
C LEU A 141 32.24 -2.77 -18.92
N THR A 142 31.66 -1.65 -19.37
CA THR A 142 30.79 -1.60 -20.56
C THR A 142 31.58 -1.99 -21.81
N ALA A 143 32.79 -1.43 -22.00
CA ALA A 143 33.67 -1.83 -23.10
C ALA A 143 34.12 -3.30 -23.01
N GLU A 144 34.45 -3.82 -21.82
CA GLU A 144 34.76 -5.25 -21.63
C GLU A 144 33.55 -6.18 -21.88
N CYS A 145 32.33 -5.72 -21.62
CA CYS A 145 31.09 -6.51 -21.73
C CYS A 145 30.52 -6.53 -23.17
N PHE A 146 30.65 -5.44 -23.92
CA PHE A 146 29.96 -5.26 -25.20
C PHE A 146 30.87 -4.92 -26.39
N GLY A 147 32.14 -4.55 -26.15
CA GLY A 147 32.98 -3.91 -27.17
C GLY A 147 32.30 -2.67 -27.76
N ASP A 148 32.53 -2.41 -29.05
CA ASP A 148 32.03 -1.22 -29.75
C ASP A 148 30.51 -1.25 -30.07
N SER A 149 29.76 -2.26 -29.59
CA SER A 149 28.34 -2.45 -29.91
C SER A 149 27.37 -1.71 -28.97
N VAL A 150 27.82 -1.34 -27.77
CA VAL A 150 27.04 -0.59 -26.78
C VAL A 150 27.94 0.51 -26.20
N ALA A 151 27.57 1.77 -26.43
CA ALA A 151 28.37 2.90 -25.93
C ALA A 151 28.18 3.12 -24.43
N TRP A 152 29.14 3.81 -23.80
CA TRP A 152 28.96 4.41 -22.48
C TRP A 152 28.54 5.87 -22.60
N VAL A 153 27.62 6.32 -21.74
CA VAL A 153 27.30 7.72 -21.52
C VAL A 153 27.54 8.03 -20.04
N PRO A 154 28.42 8.99 -19.69
CA PRO A 154 28.63 9.42 -18.32
C PRO A 154 27.34 9.91 -17.64
N TRP A 155 27.32 9.96 -16.30
CA TRP A 155 26.14 10.44 -15.57
C TRP A 155 25.69 11.82 -16.05
N ARG A 156 24.42 11.87 -16.46
CA ARG A 156 23.67 13.09 -16.76
C ARG A 156 22.27 12.92 -16.19
N ARG A 157 21.81 13.95 -15.46
CA ARG A 157 20.42 14.09 -15.02
C ARG A 157 19.45 13.84 -16.19
N PRO A 158 18.36 13.05 -15.99
CA PRO A 158 17.33 12.88 -17.02
C PRO A 158 16.76 14.23 -17.43
N GLY A 159 16.78 14.54 -18.74
CA GLY A 159 16.53 15.89 -19.24
C GLY A 159 16.82 16.04 -20.73
N PHE A 160 16.69 17.27 -21.23
CA PHE A 160 16.92 17.56 -22.65
C PHE A 160 18.39 17.36 -23.05
N GLN A 161 19.34 17.65 -22.14
CA GLN A 161 20.76 17.42 -22.41
C GLN A 161 21.08 15.94 -22.63
N LEU A 162 20.52 15.03 -21.82
CA LEU A 162 20.74 13.59 -21.96
C LEU A 162 20.30 13.08 -23.35
N GLY A 163 19.20 13.62 -23.88
CA GLY A 163 18.73 13.28 -25.23
C GLY A 163 19.63 13.83 -26.36
N LEU A 164 20.32 14.96 -26.15
CA LEU A 164 21.35 15.45 -27.06
C LEU A 164 22.63 14.61 -26.99
N ASP A 165 23.07 14.27 -25.77
CA ASP A 165 24.29 13.49 -25.51
C ASP A 165 24.18 12.09 -26.14
N ILE A 166 23.07 11.38 -25.95
CA ILE A 166 22.84 10.06 -26.56
C ILE A 166 22.73 10.16 -28.09
N ALA A 167 22.12 11.23 -28.62
CA ALA A 167 22.00 11.43 -30.07
C ALA A 167 23.38 11.62 -30.72
N ALA A 168 24.25 12.44 -30.12
CA ALA A 168 25.63 12.64 -30.57
C ALA A 168 26.48 11.36 -30.45
N VAL A 169 26.29 10.58 -29.38
CA VAL A 169 26.95 9.28 -29.21
C VAL A 169 26.54 8.30 -30.32
N LYS A 170 25.25 8.26 -30.69
CA LYS A 170 24.77 7.42 -31.81
C LYS A 170 25.34 7.90 -33.16
N GLU A 171 25.31 9.20 -33.42
CA GLU A 171 25.84 9.80 -34.67
C GLU A 171 27.33 9.48 -34.86
N ALA A 172 28.12 9.56 -33.79
CA ALA A 172 29.53 9.22 -33.79
C ALA A 172 29.83 7.70 -33.85
N ASN A 173 28.85 6.85 -33.52
CA ASN A 173 29.02 5.38 -33.44
C ASN A 173 27.88 4.61 -34.15
N PRO A 174 27.75 4.68 -35.49
CA PRO A 174 26.62 4.08 -36.22
C PRO A 174 26.45 2.56 -36.05
N GLN A 175 27.50 1.85 -35.61
CA GLN A 175 27.48 0.42 -35.31
C GLN A 175 26.79 0.05 -33.99
N THR A 176 26.53 1.04 -33.12
CA THR A 176 25.97 0.78 -31.78
C THR A 176 24.47 0.49 -31.83
N ILE A 177 24.03 -0.48 -31.02
CA ILE A 177 22.61 -0.86 -30.86
C ILE A 177 21.93 -0.19 -29.65
N GLY A 178 22.71 0.52 -28.84
CA GLY A 178 22.30 1.13 -27.59
C GLY A 178 23.46 1.73 -26.81
N CYS A 179 23.19 2.13 -25.57
CA CYS A 179 24.19 2.61 -24.62
C CYS A 179 23.82 2.28 -23.16
N VAL A 180 24.84 2.17 -22.31
CA VAL A 180 24.70 2.19 -20.85
C VAL A 180 24.83 3.63 -20.36
N LEU A 181 23.86 4.07 -19.55
CA LEU A 181 23.82 5.39 -18.95
C LEU A 181 24.33 5.30 -17.51
N GLY A 182 25.55 5.77 -17.26
CA GLY A 182 26.19 5.74 -15.95
C GLY A 182 25.29 6.34 -14.87
N GLY A 183 25.13 5.65 -13.74
CA GLY A 183 24.22 6.03 -12.65
C GLY A 183 22.71 5.90 -12.93
N HIS A 184 22.27 5.39 -14.09
CA HIS A 184 20.84 5.40 -14.46
C HIS A 184 20.27 4.08 -14.99
N GLY A 185 20.77 3.53 -16.11
CA GLY A 185 20.10 2.43 -16.82
C GLY A 185 20.67 2.17 -18.21
N ILE A 186 19.85 1.61 -19.11
CA ILE A 186 20.25 1.37 -20.51
C ILE A 186 19.30 2.05 -21.49
N THR A 187 19.80 2.34 -22.70
CA THR A 187 18.98 2.72 -23.86
C THR A 187 19.31 1.76 -25.01
N ALA A 188 18.31 1.33 -25.77
CA ALA A 188 18.46 0.56 -27.00
C ALA A 188 17.64 1.19 -28.12
N TRP A 189 17.97 0.89 -29.37
CA TRP A 189 17.23 1.37 -30.54
C TRP A 189 17.19 0.36 -31.68
N GLY A 190 16.23 0.56 -32.60
CA GLY A 190 16.05 -0.28 -33.78
C GLY A 190 15.27 0.39 -34.91
N ALA A 191 15.37 -0.18 -36.11
CA ALA A 191 14.58 0.21 -37.27
C ALA A 191 13.16 -0.39 -37.25
N THR A 192 12.94 -1.51 -36.54
CA THR A 192 11.60 -2.07 -36.25
C THR A 192 11.43 -2.34 -34.76
N ALA A 193 10.20 -2.59 -34.31
CA ALA A 193 9.90 -2.87 -32.91
C ALA A 193 10.57 -4.18 -32.43
N GLU A 194 10.60 -5.21 -33.27
CA GLU A 194 11.23 -6.51 -33.01
C GLU A 194 12.75 -6.37 -32.91
N GLU A 195 13.35 -5.47 -33.68
CA GLU A 195 14.76 -5.14 -33.58
C GLU A 195 15.09 -4.40 -32.28
N CYS A 196 14.30 -3.39 -31.92
CA CYS A 196 14.49 -2.63 -30.68
C CYS A 196 14.34 -3.54 -29.44
N GLU A 197 13.39 -4.47 -29.47
CA GLU A 197 13.21 -5.51 -28.44
C GLU A 197 14.39 -6.48 -28.37
N ARG A 198 14.85 -6.99 -29.53
CA ARG A 198 16.00 -7.89 -29.64
C ARG A 198 17.28 -7.22 -29.14
N ASN A 199 17.49 -5.95 -29.48
CA ASN A 199 18.65 -5.18 -29.07
C ASN A 199 18.61 -4.89 -27.56
N SER A 200 17.45 -4.48 -27.02
CA SER A 200 17.20 -4.34 -25.58
C SER A 200 17.57 -5.63 -24.83
N LEU A 201 16.99 -6.76 -25.24
CA LEU A 201 17.21 -8.06 -24.61
C LEU A 201 18.66 -8.53 -24.75
N HIS A 202 19.35 -8.23 -25.87
CA HIS A 202 20.77 -8.52 -26.01
C HIS A 202 21.60 -7.77 -24.96
N ILE A 203 21.39 -6.45 -24.80
CA ILE A 203 22.12 -5.65 -23.79
C ILE A 203 21.88 -6.22 -22.37
N ILE A 204 20.62 -6.49 -22.02
CA ILE A 204 20.24 -7.00 -20.70
C ILE A 204 20.89 -8.36 -20.41
N ARG A 205 20.78 -9.32 -21.33
CA ARG A 205 21.24 -10.71 -21.10
C ARG A 205 22.75 -10.87 -21.24
N THR A 206 23.41 -10.07 -22.08
CA THR A 206 24.88 -10.03 -22.14
C THR A 206 25.45 -9.45 -20.83
N ALA A 207 24.83 -8.43 -20.24
CA ALA A 207 25.19 -7.95 -18.90
C ALA A 207 24.90 -8.99 -17.79
N GLU A 208 23.76 -9.70 -17.83
CA GLU A 208 23.48 -10.82 -16.91
C GLU A 208 24.58 -11.89 -16.96
N ALA A 209 25.00 -12.31 -18.16
CA ALA A 209 26.05 -13.30 -18.37
C ALA A 209 27.42 -12.80 -17.90
N PHE A 210 27.81 -11.57 -18.27
CA PHE A 210 29.09 -10.98 -17.86
C PHE A 210 29.23 -10.91 -16.34
N LEU A 211 28.19 -10.46 -15.63
CA LEU A 211 28.19 -10.40 -14.16
C LEU A 211 28.25 -11.80 -13.52
N ALA A 212 27.59 -12.80 -14.12
CA ALA A 212 27.62 -14.18 -13.63
C ALA A 212 28.96 -14.90 -13.88
N GLU A 213 29.65 -14.60 -14.99
CA GLU A 213 30.92 -15.22 -15.37
C GLU A 213 32.16 -14.53 -14.76
N ARG A 214 32.09 -13.21 -14.53
CA ARG A 214 33.20 -12.39 -14.02
C ARG A 214 33.10 -12.10 -12.51
N GLY A 215 31.94 -12.36 -11.90
CA GLY A 215 31.63 -11.96 -10.53
C GLY A 215 32.39 -12.72 -9.42
N LYS A 216 32.84 -11.99 -8.38
CA LYS A 216 33.42 -12.57 -7.16
C LYS A 216 32.34 -13.32 -6.37
N ALA A 217 32.68 -14.50 -5.85
CA ALA A 217 31.71 -15.44 -5.25
C ALA A 217 30.98 -14.91 -3.99
N GLU A 218 31.57 -13.96 -3.27
CA GLU A 218 30.95 -13.26 -2.14
C GLU A 218 30.90 -11.75 -2.43
N PRO A 219 29.92 -11.24 -3.21
CA PRO A 219 29.90 -9.83 -3.61
C PRO A 219 29.92 -8.86 -2.42
N PHE A 220 29.15 -9.18 -1.38
CA PHE A 220 29.05 -8.40 -0.16
C PHE A 220 30.06 -8.80 0.94
N GLY A 221 31.00 -9.70 0.62
CA GLY A 221 31.92 -10.29 1.60
C GLY A 221 31.23 -11.31 2.54
N PRO A 222 31.96 -11.81 3.56
CA PRO A 222 31.53 -12.93 4.39
C PRO A 222 30.38 -12.55 5.34
N VAL A 223 29.69 -13.58 5.85
CA VAL A 223 28.63 -13.44 6.86
C VAL A 223 29.19 -12.91 8.19
N ILE A 224 28.53 -11.90 8.77
CA ILE A 224 28.82 -11.36 10.10
C ILE A 224 28.35 -12.37 11.16
N GLU A 225 29.19 -12.64 12.16
CA GLU A 225 28.86 -13.57 13.25
C GLU A 225 27.57 -13.14 13.98
N GLY A 226 26.59 -14.05 14.04
CA GLY A 226 25.29 -13.82 14.68
C GLY A 226 24.23 -13.10 13.84
N TYR A 227 24.54 -12.62 12.63
CA TYR A 227 23.61 -11.86 11.76
C TYR A 227 22.83 -12.73 10.75
N ALA A 228 23.07 -14.05 10.75
CA ALA A 228 22.40 -14.98 9.84
C ALA A 228 20.86 -14.97 9.98
N ALA A 229 20.17 -15.33 8.89
CA ALA A 229 18.71 -15.41 8.85
C ALA A 229 18.12 -16.32 9.95
N LEU A 230 17.14 -15.80 10.70
CA LEU A 230 16.35 -16.62 11.61
C LEU A 230 15.53 -17.66 10.82
N GLY A 231 15.22 -18.78 11.47
CA GLY A 231 14.34 -19.81 10.90
C GLY A 231 12.97 -19.23 10.61
N ALA A 232 12.36 -19.57 9.46
CA ALA A 232 11.19 -18.85 8.94
C ALA A 232 10.01 -18.62 9.93
N PRO A 233 9.65 -19.55 10.85
CA PRO A 233 8.65 -19.28 11.88
C PRO A 233 9.10 -18.21 12.88
N GLU A 234 10.27 -18.40 13.51
CA GLU A 234 10.88 -17.47 14.46
C GLU A 234 11.09 -16.07 13.84
N ARG A 235 11.48 -16.04 12.57
CA ARG A 235 11.64 -14.82 11.77
C ARG A 235 10.34 -14.04 11.64
N ARG A 236 9.23 -14.73 11.35
CA ARG A 236 7.90 -14.09 11.20
C ARG A 236 7.29 -13.68 12.54
N GLU A 237 7.52 -14.45 13.60
CA GLU A 237 7.23 -14.03 14.99
C GLU A 237 7.98 -12.73 15.32
N ARG A 238 9.30 -12.70 15.07
CA ARG A 238 10.15 -11.54 15.37
C ARG A 238 9.75 -10.32 14.53
N ALA A 239 9.40 -10.53 13.27
CA ALA A 239 8.91 -9.47 12.40
C ALA A 239 7.55 -8.92 12.88
N ALA A 240 6.61 -9.77 13.29
CA ALA A 240 5.32 -9.35 13.81
C ALA A 240 5.44 -8.58 15.14
N ALA A 241 6.36 -9.00 16.02
CA ALA A 241 6.64 -8.31 17.27
C ALA A 241 7.29 -6.92 17.07
N LEU A 242 8.11 -6.76 16.03
CA LEU A 242 8.77 -5.49 15.70
C LEU A 242 7.87 -4.53 14.89
N ALA A 243 7.00 -5.05 14.02
CA ALA A 243 6.25 -4.26 13.04
C ALA A 243 5.55 -3.00 13.59
N PRO A 244 4.82 -3.03 14.75
CA PRO A 244 4.18 -1.83 15.30
C PRO A 244 5.18 -0.72 15.66
N TYR A 245 6.35 -1.08 16.19
CA TYR A 245 7.40 -0.14 16.57
C TYR A 245 8.15 0.39 15.35
N VAL A 246 8.40 -0.47 14.34
CA VAL A 246 9.01 -0.07 13.07
C VAL A 246 8.07 0.86 12.29
N ARG A 247 6.76 0.64 12.36
CA ARG A 247 5.75 1.57 11.82
C ARG A 247 5.69 2.89 12.60
N ALA A 248 5.87 2.87 13.92
CA ALA A 248 5.89 4.09 14.73
C ALA A 248 7.01 5.06 14.30
N VAL A 249 8.22 4.55 14.03
CA VAL A 249 9.34 5.38 13.53
C VAL A 249 9.17 5.80 12.07
N ALA A 250 8.47 5.01 11.25
CA ALA A 250 8.16 5.38 9.86
C ALA A 250 6.96 6.34 9.70
N ALA A 251 6.31 6.75 10.80
CA ALA A 251 5.02 7.45 10.78
C ALA A 251 4.94 8.70 11.69
N GLN A 252 6.07 9.26 12.13
CA GLN A 252 6.11 10.42 13.03
C GLN A 252 5.71 11.73 12.31
N ASP A 253 6.14 11.93 11.07
CA ASP A 253 5.79 13.09 10.25
C ASP A 253 4.38 12.98 9.65
N ARG A 254 3.92 11.75 9.38
CA ARG A 254 2.64 11.41 8.75
C ARG A 254 2.33 9.92 8.88
N PRO A 255 1.09 9.50 9.17
CA PRO A 255 0.71 8.09 9.15
C PRO A 255 1.08 7.39 7.84
N GLN A 256 1.56 6.15 7.89
CA GLN A 256 1.93 5.32 6.73
C GLN A 256 1.34 3.91 6.86
N VAL A 257 1.25 3.19 5.73
CA VAL A 257 1.01 1.74 5.66
C VAL A 257 2.34 1.03 5.43
N GLY A 258 2.54 -0.14 6.05
CA GLY A 258 3.73 -0.97 5.89
C GLY A 258 3.58 -2.12 4.90
N HIS A 259 4.71 -2.64 4.46
CA HIS A 259 4.89 -3.93 3.80
C HIS A 259 6.12 -4.61 4.43
N PHE A 260 6.06 -5.92 4.64
CA PHE A 260 7.19 -6.73 5.13
C PHE A 260 7.60 -7.76 4.07
N THR A 261 8.90 -7.93 3.87
CA THR A 261 9.48 -8.97 3.01
C THR A 261 10.74 -9.58 3.64
N ASP A 262 10.81 -10.91 3.59
CA ASP A 262 11.93 -11.74 4.08
C ASP A 262 12.52 -12.59 2.95
N SER A 263 12.65 -11.99 1.75
CA SER A 263 13.25 -12.64 0.58
C SER A 263 14.74 -12.95 0.80
N GLU A 264 15.22 -14.02 0.15
CA GLU A 264 16.61 -14.47 0.27
C GLU A 264 17.61 -13.37 -0.14
N VAL A 265 17.28 -12.56 -1.17
CA VAL A 265 18.08 -11.40 -1.59
C VAL A 265 18.33 -10.41 -0.45
N VAL A 266 17.31 -10.13 0.38
CA VAL A 266 17.37 -9.21 1.53
C VAL A 266 18.10 -9.86 2.71
N LEU A 267 17.82 -11.14 2.97
CA LEU A 267 18.43 -11.88 4.09
C LEU A 267 19.93 -12.11 3.89
N ASP A 268 20.36 -12.49 2.68
CA ASP A 268 21.77 -12.58 2.28
C ASP A 268 22.52 -11.26 2.48
N PHE A 269 21.89 -10.16 2.01
CA PHE A 269 22.47 -8.82 2.12
C PHE A 269 22.71 -8.49 3.59
N LEU A 270 21.68 -8.58 4.44
CA LEU A 270 21.78 -8.24 5.86
C LEU A 270 22.65 -9.19 6.69
N ALA A 271 22.91 -10.40 6.21
CA ALA A 271 23.89 -11.30 6.82
C ALA A 271 25.34 -10.88 6.53
N SER A 272 25.62 -10.17 5.43
CA SER A 272 26.98 -9.96 4.90
C SER A 272 27.70 -8.72 5.45
N ALA A 273 29.03 -8.78 5.53
CA ALA A 273 29.89 -7.73 6.08
C ALA A 273 29.82 -6.38 5.35
N GLY A 274 29.51 -6.37 4.05
CA GLY A 274 29.39 -5.15 3.25
C GLY A 274 28.11 -4.34 3.47
N HIS A 275 27.07 -4.92 4.10
CA HIS A 275 25.75 -4.29 4.15
C HIS A 275 25.69 -2.93 4.86
N PRO A 276 26.45 -2.64 5.94
CA PRO A 276 26.38 -1.33 6.60
C PRO A 276 26.90 -0.21 5.69
N ARG A 277 28.00 -0.47 4.94
CA ARG A 277 28.52 0.47 3.93
C ARG A 277 27.52 0.67 2.80
N LEU A 278 27.00 -0.42 2.25
CA LEU A 278 26.15 -0.38 1.06
C LEU A 278 24.78 0.26 1.37
N ALA A 279 24.19 -0.03 2.53
CA ALA A 279 23.00 0.65 3.02
C ALA A 279 23.24 2.15 3.27
N ALA A 280 24.40 2.54 3.80
CA ALA A 280 24.75 3.96 3.99
C ALA A 280 24.95 4.72 2.66
N LEU A 281 25.46 4.05 1.61
CA LEU A 281 25.59 4.62 0.25
C LEU A 281 24.23 4.84 -0.44
N GLY A 282 23.24 4.00 -0.12
CA GLY A 282 21.87 4.15 -0.58
C GLY A 282 21.60 3.56 -1.97
N THR A 283 20.40 3.83 -2.50
CA THR A 283 19.91 3.25 -3.76
C THR A 283 20.63 3.76 -5.00
N SER A 284 20.45 3.05 -6.12
CA SER A 284 21.31 3.14 -7.30
C SER A 284 20.80 4.05 -8.41
N CYS A 285 19.49 4.05 -8.65
CA CYS A 285 18.86 4.72 -9.79
C CYS A 285 17.97 5.90 -9.35
N PRO A 286 17.87 7.00 -10.15
CA PRO A 286 16.96 8.12 -9.93
C PRO A 286 15.54 7.75 -9.49
N ASP A 287 14.92 6.76 -10.15
CA ASP A 287 13.57 6.28 -9.84
C ASP A 287 13.42 5.76 -8.41
N HIS A 288 14.50 5.23 -7.83
CA HIS A 288 14.49 4.63 -6.50
C HIS A 288 14.32 5.70 -5.41
N PHE A 289 15.07 6.82 -5.50
CA PHE A 289 15.08 7.85 -4.44
C PHE A 289 13.69 8.42 -4.14
N LEU A 290 12.85 8.57 -5.18
CA LEU A 290 11.46 9.03 -5.07
C LEU A 290 10.54 8.08 -4.27
N ARG A 291 10.97 6.83 -4.04
CA ARG A 291 10.21 5.76 -3.36
C ARG A 291 10.88 5.27 -2.07
N THR A 292 12.20 5.19 -2.04
CA THR A 292 12.99 4.62 -0.92
C THR A 292 13.65 5.67 -0.04
N LYS A 293 13.64 6.96 -0.45
CA LYS A 293 14.59 8.01 -0.01
C LYS A 293 16.04 7.66 -0.36
N VAL A 294 16.95 8.59 -0.03
CA VAL A 294 18.40 8.44 -0.24
C VAL A 294 19.02 7.18 0.37
N ARG A 295 18.53 6.70 1.52
CA ARG A 295 19.03 5.48 2.20
C ARG A 295 17.99 4.91 3.19
N PRO A 296 18.04 3.60 3.52
CA PRO A 296 17.26 3.00 4.60
C PRO A 296 17.75 3.42 6.00
N LEU A 297 16.95 3.11 7.02
CA LEU A 297 17.42 2.90 8.39
C LEU A 297 17.80 1.41 8.55
N VAL A 298 18.88 1.11 9.27
CA VAL A 298 19.30 -0.28 9.57
C VAL A 298 19.36 -0.46 11.09
N LEU A 299 18.73 -1.51 11.62
CA LEU A 299 18.94 -1.89 13.02
C LEU A 299 20.31 -2.55 13.18
N ASP A 300 21.23 -1.91 13.90
CA ASP A 300 22.63 -2.32 14.08
C ASP A 300 22.84 -3.40 15.16
N LEU A 301 21.85 -4.28 15.34
CA LEU A 301 21.85 -5.36 16.33
C LEU A 301 21.63 -6.74 15.69
N PRO A 302 22.21 -7.81 16.26
CA PRO A 302 21.91 -9.16 15.83
C PRO A 302 20.43 -9.53 16.15
N PRO A 303 19.81 -10.42 15.35
CA PRO A 303 18.43 -10.89 15.57
C PRO A 303 18.18 -11.51 16.95
N THR A 304 19.23 -11.94 17.65
CA THR A 304 19.20 -12.56 18.99
C THR A 304 19.12 -11.57 20.14
N ALA A 305 19.22 -10.26 19.90
CA ALA A 305 18.92 -9.25 20.91
C ALA A 305 17.46 -9.39 21.39
N ASP A 306 17.14 -9.03 22.63
CA ASP A 306 15.74 -9.02 23.09
C ASP A 306 14.91 -7.90 22.40
N LEU A 307 13.58 -7.93 22.60
CA LEU A 307 12.67 -6.98 21.94
C LEU A 307 12.84 -5.55 22.47
N ASP A 308 13.02 -5.37 23.78
CA ASP A 308 13.08 -4.04 24.40
C ASP A 308 14.39 -3.33 24.03
N THR A 309 15.51 -4.05 24.04
CA THR A 309 16.81 -3.56 23.52
C THR A 309 16.71 -3.19 22.05
N ALA A 310 16.03 -4.00 21.22
CA ALA A 310 15.84 -3.70 19.80
C ALA A 310 14.98 -2.45 19.56
N VAL A 311 13.89 -2.27 20.32
CA VAL A 311 13.02 -1.09 20.24
C VAL A 311 13.70 0.17 20.78
N ALA A 312 14.51 0.05 21.83
CA ALA A 312 15.32 1.14 22.34
C ALA A 312 16.33 1.63 21.29
N ARG A 313 17.15 0.72 20.73
CA ARG A 313 18.15 1.09 19.72
C ARG A 313 17.52 1.59 18.42
N LEU A 314 16.38 1.03 18.00
CA LEU A 314 15.58 1.54 16.88
C LEU A 314 15.13 3.00 17.09
N THR A 315 14.82 3.39 18.33
CA THR A 315 14.43 4.77 18.68
C THR A 315 15.62 5.73 18.62
N GLU A 316 16.82 5.29 19.03
CA GLU A 316 18.06 6.06 18.89
C GLU A 316 18.44 6.27 17.42
N LEU A 317 18.51 5.16 16.66
CA LEU A 317 18.77 5.15 15.21
C LEU A 317 17.79 6.02 14.41
N HIS A 318 16.53 6.11 14.86
CA HIS A 318 15.54 6.98 14.23
C HIS A 318 15.83 8.47 14.46
N ALA A 319 16.25 8.85 15.68
CA ALA A 319 16.69 10.21 15.96
C ALA A 319 17.98 10.56 15.19
N GLU A 320 18.94 9.63 15.14
CA GLU A 320 20.16 9.73 14.32
C GLU A 320 19.81 9.93 12.83
N TYR A 321 18.95 9.06 12.27
CA TYR A 321 18.51 9.13 10.87
C TYR A 321 17.80 10.45 10.54
N ARG A 322 16.88 10.92 11.40
CA ARG A 322 16.16 12.19 11.19
C ARG A 322 17.11 13.39 11.22
N ALA A 323 18.09 13.40 12.12
CA ALA A 323 19.09 14.46 12.19
C ALA A 323 20.00 14.47 10.94
N GLU A 324 20.46 13.31 10.49
CA GLU A 324 21.30 13.19 9.30
C GLU A 324 20.55 13.51 8.00
N TYR A 325 19.28 13.11 7.87
CA TYR A 325 18.43 13.48 6.71
C TYR A 325 18.14 14.98 6.69
N ALA A 326 17.88 15.61 7.85
CA ALA A 326 17.74 17.06 7.94
C ALA A 326 19.05 17.80 7.61
N ALA A 327 20.20 17.28 8.02
CA ALA A 327 21.51 17.83 7.66
C ALA A 327 21.83 17.66 6.16
N TYR A 328 21.44 16.54 5.55
CA TYR A 328 21.51 16.32 4.09
C TYR A 328 20.68 17.36 3.33
N TYR A 329 19.41 17.56 3.72
CA TYR A 329 18.57 18.61 3.15
C TYR A 329 19.22 20.00 3.28
N GLN A 330 19.76 20.33 4.47
CA GLN A 330 20.42 21.62 4.72
C GLN A 330 21.74 21.83 3.94
N ARG A 331 22.43 20.78 3.50
CA ARG A 331 23.65 20.89 2.67
C ARG A 331 23.36 21.29 1.23
N HIS A 332 22.22 20.84 0.68
CA HIS A 332 21.94 20.92 -0.76
C HIS A 332 20.74 21.80 -1.13
N ALA A 333 19.89 22.18 -0.17
CA ALA A 333 18.74 23.05 -0.42
C ALA A 333 19.16 24.47 -0.85
N LEU A 334 18.67 24.87 -2.02
CA LEU A 334 18.76 26.22 -2.56
C LEU A 334 17.59 27.10 -2.04
N PRO A 335 17.65 28.44 -2.15
CA PRO A 335 16.62 29.35 -1.62
C PRO A 335 15.20 29.14 -2.19
N ASP A 336 15.08 28.45 -3.32
CA ASP A 336 13.86 28.10 -4.06
C ASP A 336 13.47 26.62 -3.94
N SER A 337 14.24 25.80 -3.22
CA SER A 337 13.99 24.36 -3.08
C SER A 337 12.69 24.05 -2.30
N PRO A 338 11.89 23.04 -2.73
CA PRO A 338 10.70 22.61 -2.00
C PRO A 338 11.02 22.15 -0.58
N ALA A 339 10.13 22.46 0.38
CA ALA A 339 10.33 22.13 1.78
C ALA A 339 10.51 20.61 2.02
N MET A 340 11.40 20.27 2.96
CA MET A 340 11.74 18.89 3.35
C MET A 340 10.47 18.03 3.58
N ARG A 341 10.31 16.93 2.82
CA ARG A 341 9.06 16.14 2.78
C ARG A 341 8.90 15.15 3.95
N GLY A 342 9.32 15.57 5.15
CA GLY A 342 9.48 14.73 6.34
C GLY A 342 10.84 14.02 6.37
N ALA A 343 11.33 13.70 7.56
CA ALA A 343 12.63 13.09 7.82
C ALA A 343 12.55 11.57 8.16
N ASP A 344 11.36 10.97 8.29
CA ASP A 344 11.21 9.54 8.57
C ASP A 344 11.73 8.61 7.45
N PRO A 345 12.20 7.39 7.77
CA PRO A 345 12.68 6.42 6.79
C PRO A 345 11.52 5.78 6.01
N ALA A 346 11.69 5.61 4.70
CA ALA A 346 10.76 4.83 3.87
C ALA A 346 11.06 3.32 3.87
N ILE A 347 12.31 2.95 4.15
CA ILE A 347 12.82 1.57 4.25
C ILE A 347 13.50 1.38 5.61
N VAL A 348 13.18 0.30 6.31
CA VAL A 348 13.84 -0.13 7.55
C VAL A 348 14.29 -1.58 7.39
N LEU A 349 15.59 -1.82 7.60
CA LEU A 349 16.22 -3.12 7.47
C LEU A 349 16.56 -3.69 8.85
N VAL A 350 16.30 -4.98 9.06
CA VAL A 350 16.47 -5.66 10.34
C VAL A 350 17.24 -6.97 10.13
N PRO A 351 18.52 -7.05 10.55
CA PRO A 351 19.35 -8.24 10.40
C PRO A 351 18.71 -9.51 10.96
N GLY A 352 18.90 -10.62 10.23
CA GLY A 352 18.24 -11.90 10.49
C GLY A 352 16.73 -11.95 10.29
N VAL A 353 16.04 -10.80 10.13
CA VAL A 353 14.57 -10.70 10.08
C VAL A 353 14.03 -10.35 8.69
N GLY A 354 14.59 -9.34 8.02
CA GLY A 354 14.16 -8.91 6.68
C GLY A 354 14.03 -7.39 6.56
N MET A 355 13.12 -6.95 5.68
CA MET A 355 12.87 -5.54 5.35
C MET A 355 11.42 -5.14 5.60
N PHE A 356 11.24 -3.95 6.16
CA PHE A 356 9.98 -3.23 6.23
C PHE A 356 10.05 -2.00 5.31
N SER A 357 9.02 -1.80 4.49
CA SER A 357 8.91 -0.65 3.58
C SER A 357 7.56 0.05 3.76
N PHE A 358 7.53 1.37 3.59
CA PHE A 358 6.40 2.22 3.99
C PHE A 358 5.90 3.14 2.88
N GLY A 359 4.62 3.48 2.93
CA GLY A 359 4.00 4.38 1.96
C GLY A 359 2.63 4.92 2.38
N LYS A 360 2.10 5.83 1.56
CA LYS A 360 0.75 6.42 1.71
C LYS A 360 -0.40 5.41 1.54
N ASP A 361 -0.11 4.27 0.94
CA ASP A 361 -0.98 3.12 0.69
C ASP A 361 -0.12 1.86 0.57
N LYS A 362 -0.73 0.66 0.70
CA LYS A 362 -0.01 -0.61 0.67
C LYS A 362 0.70 -0.88 -0.67
N GLN A 363 0.12 -0.47 -1.80
CA GLN A 363 0.77 -0.58 -3.11
C GLN A 363 2.08 0.22 -3.14
N THR A 364 2.07 1.48 -2.68
CA THR A 364 3.27 2.33 -2.58
C THR A 364 4.29 1.71 -1.63
N ALA A 365 3.86 1.18 -0.48
CA ALA A 365 4.73 0.52 0.49
C ALA A 365 5.39 -0.75 -0.09
N ARG A 366 4.63 -1.59 -0.82
CA ARG A 366 5.13 -2.77 -1.53
C ARG A 366 6.15 -2.38 -2.60
N VAL A 367 5.79 -1.44 -3.48
CA VAL A 367 6.65 -0.98 -4.58
C VAL A 367 7.95 -0.35 -4.08
N ALA A 368 7.93 0.39 -2.96
CA ALA A 368 9.15 0.89 -2.31
C ALA A 368 10.07 -0.26 -1.84
N GLY A 369 9.49 -1.34 -1.31
CA GLY A 369 10.23 -2.56 -0.96
C GLY A 369 10.82 -3.26 -2.19
N GLU A 370 10.04 -3.40 -3.26
CA GLU A 370 10.48 -4.00 -4.53
C GLU A 370 11.66 -3.21 -5.13
N PHE A 371 11.56 -1.87 -5.23
CA PHE A 371 12.67 -1.01 -5.65
C PHE A 371 13.92 -1.18 -4.79
N TYR A 372 13.80 -1.43 -3.48
CA TYR A 372 14.96 -1.68 -2.63
C TYR A 372 15.55 -3.10 -2.82
N VAL A 373 14.75 -4.09 -3.22
CA VAL A 373 15.28 -5.39 -3.68
C VAL A 373 16.09 -5.23 -4.98
N ASN A 374 15.60 -4.43 -5.94
CA ASN A 374 16.36 -4.06 -7.14
C ASN A 374 17.67 -3.34 -6.76
N ALA A 375 17.62 -2.38 -5.83
CA ALA A 375 18.84 -1.71 -5.34
C ALA A 375 19.86 -2.70 -4.75
N ILE A 376 19.42 -3.71 -3.97
CA ILE A 376 20.31 -4.78 -3.46
C ILE A 376 20.87 -5.63 -4.61
N ASN A 377 20.09 -5.98 -5.63
CA ASN A 377 20.60 -6.70 -6.80
C ASN A 377 21.65 -5.91 -7.58
N VAL A 378 21.42 -4.59 -7.75
CA VAL A 378 22.39 -3.68 -8.39
C VAL A 378 23.67 -3.56 -7.56
N MET A 379 23.57 -3.39 -6.24
CA MET A 379 24.73 -3.43 -5.35
C MET A 379 25.47 -4.77 -5.48
N ARG A 380 24.75 -5.89 -5.57
CA ARG A 380 25.34 -7.23 -5.72
C ARG A 380 26.11 -7.35 -7.04
N GLY A 381 25.55 -6.88 -8.15
CA GLY A 381 26.22 -6.90 -9.46
C GLY A 381 27.44 -5.97 -9.52
N ALA A 382 27.29 -4.72 -9.08
CA ALA A 382 28.38 -3.73 -9.08
C ALA A 382 29.56 -4.17 -8.19
N GLU A 383 29.27 -4.70 -6.99
CA GLU A 383 30.29 -5.30 -6.13
C GLU A 383 30.83 -6.62 -6.67
N ALA A 384 30.08 -7.39 -7.45
CA ALA A 384 30.57 -8.67 -7.99
C ALA A 384 31.78 -8.47 -8.90
N VAL A 385 31.75 -7.47 -9.78
CA VAL A 385 32.85 -7.17 -10.74
C VAL A 385 33.76 -6.01 -10.31
N SER A 386 33.32 -5.14 -9.40
CA SER A 386 34.03 -3.91 -9.04
C SER A 386 33.64 -3.45 -7.61
N THR A 387 33.47 -2.15 -7.40
CA THR A 387 32.92 -1.51 -6.20
C THR A 387 31.68 -0.70 -6.57
N TYR A 388 30.64 -0.77 -5.74
CA TYR A 388 29.41 0.00 -5.93
C TYR A 388 29.62 1.49 -5.65
N ALA A 389 29.36 2.31 -6.67
CA ALA A 389 29.46 3.76 -6.68
C ALA A 389 28.14 4.35 -7.24
N PRO A 390 27.16 4.69 -6.38
CA PRO A 390 25.97 5.42 -6.80
C PRO A 390 26.30 6.89 -7.08
N ILE A 391 25.35 7.61 -7.70
CA ILE A 391 25.49 9.05 -8.00
C ILE A 391 25.74 9.90 -6.75
N GLU A 392 26.30 11.09 -6.96
CA GLU A 392 26.64 12.06 -5.92
C GLU A 392 25.45 12.54 -5.08
N GLU A 393 25.71 12.92 -3.82
CA GLU A 393 24.67 13.30 -2.84
C GLU A 393 23.84 14.51 -3.32
N SER A 394 24.48 15.48 -3.99
CA SER A 394 23.82 16.65 -4.59
C SER A 394 22.87 16.28 -5.73
N GLU A 395 23.23 15.29 -6.55
CA GLU A 395 22.38 14.84 -7.66
C GLU A 395 21.17 14.04 -7.12
N LYS A 396 21.36 13.23 -6.06
CA LYS A 396 20.25 12.62 -5.31
C LYS A 396 19.27 13.68 -4.80
N PHE A 397 19.77 14.79 -4.25
CA PHE A 397 18.93 15.90 -3.79
C PHE A 397 18.15 16.56 -4.93
N ARG A 398 18.80 16.86 -6.06
CA ARG A 398 18.14 17.46 -7.24
C ARG A 398 17.03 16.58 -7.83
N ILE A 399 17.14 15.26 -7.69
CA ILE A 399 16.10 14.30 -8.08
C ILE A 399 14.98 14.24 -7.02
N GLU A 400 15.33 14.08 -5.74
CA GLU A 400 14.34 13.95 -4.66
C GLU A 400 13.50 15.22 -4.51
N TYR A 401 14.11 16.40 -4.57
CA TYR A 401 13.48 17.72 -4.39
C TYR A 401 13.13 18.44 -5.70
N TRP A 402 13.02 17.68 -6.80
CA TRP A 402 12.72 18.22 -8.13
C TRP A 402 11.38 18.98 -8.18
N ALA A 403 11.41 20.24 -8.64
CA ALA A 403 10.23 21.09 -8.83
C ALA A 403 9.15 20.46 -9.75
N LEU A 404 9.53 19.64 -10.73
CA LEU A 404 8.58 18.94 -11.61
C LEU A 404 7.83 17.81 -10.89
N GLU A 405 8.51 17.06 -10.02
CA GLU A 405 7.84 16.04 -9.19
C GLU A 405 6.98 16.70 -8.11
N GLU A 406 7.45 17.80 -7.52
CA GLU A 406 6.64 18.63 -6.63
C GLU A 406 5.35 19.13 -7.32
N ALA A 407 5.44 19.58 -8.58
CA ALA A 407 4.28 19.98 -9.37
C ALA A 407 3.33 18.80 -9.69
N LYS A 408 3.81 17.56 -9.80
CA LYS A 408 2.94 16.36 -9.88
C LYS A 408 2.25 16.09 -8.54
N LEU A 409 2.99 16.12 -7.43
CA LEU A 409 2.47 15.88 -6.08
C LEU A 409 1.37 16.88 -5.70
N GLN A 410 1.54 18.16 -6.04
CA GLN A 410 0.55 19.22 -5.81
C GLN A 410 -0.73 19.08 -6.66
N ARG A 411 -0.67 18.35 -7.80
CA ARG A 411 -1.83 18.05 -8.66
C ARG A 411 -2.61 16.80 -8.22
N LEU A 412 -2.10 16.03 -7.25
CA LEU A 412 -2.79 14.83 -6.78
C LEU A 412 -4.13 15.17 -6.09
N PRO A 413 -5.17 14.34 -6.25
CA PRO A 413 -6.40 14.51 -5.48
C PRO A 413 -6.12 14.34 -3.98
N LYS A 414 -6.86 15.08 -3.15
CA LYS A 414 -6.75 14.98 -1.68
C LYS A 414 -6.94 13.52 -1.24
N PRO A 415 -6.13 13.01 -0.29
CA PRO A 415 -6.30 11.66 0.26
C PRO A 415 -7.72 11.42 0.76
N LYS A 416 -8.23 10.20 0.59
CA LYS A 416 -9.52 9.78 1.15
C LYS A 416 -9.48 9.77 2.68
N PRO A 417 -10.62 9.90 3.39
CA PRO A 417 -10.63 10.12 4.85
C PRO A 417 -10.05 8.97 5.68
N LEU A 418 -9.96 7.75 5.14
CA LEU A 418 -9.31 6.60 5.79
C LEU A 418 -8.06 6.11 5.05
N ALA A 419 -7.51 6.90 4.12
CA ALA A 419 -6.18 6.64 3.57
C ALA A 419 -5.16 6.48 4.72
N THR A 420 -4.19 5.58 4.56
CA THR A 420 -3.19 5.15 5.57
C THR A 420 -3.72 4.42 6.81
N ARG A 421 -5.03 4.29 7.02
CA ARG A 421 -5.61 3.52 8.13
C ARG A 421 -5.64 2.02 7.81
N VAL A 422 -5.23 1.19 8.76
CA VAL A 422 -5.41 -0.26 8.72
C VAL A 422 -6.59 -0.66 9.61
N ALA A 423 -7.55 -1.41 9.06
CA ALA A 423 -8.74 -1.86 9.76
C ALA A 423 -8.83 -3.39 9.83
N LEU A 424 -9.20 -3.95 10.98
CA LEU A 424 -9.57 -5.38 11.13
C LEU A 424 -11.06 -5.48 11.44
N VAL A 425 -11.81 -6.24 10.64
CA VAL A 425 -13.27 -6.39 10.79
C VAL A 425 -13.58 -7.87 11.01
N THR A 426 -14.19 -8.22 12.15
CA THR A 426 -14.52 -9.62 12.48
C THR A 426 -15.89 -10.03 11.95
N GLY A 427 -16.03 -11.25 11.42
CA GLY A 427 -17.24 -11.67 10.69
C GLY A 427 -17.41 -10.92 9.35
N ALA A 428 -16.30 -10.62 8.67
CA ALA A 428 -16.29 -9.79 7.47
C ALA A 428 -16.54 -10.52 6.14
N GLY A 429 -16.64 -11.85 6.15
CA GLY A 429 -16.97 -12.65 4.97
C GLY A 429 -18.43 -12.49 4.52
N SER A 430 -19.32 -11.91 5.34
CA SER A 430 -20.73 -11.73 4.99
C SER A 430 -21.40 -10.50 5.60
N GLY A 431 -22.55 -10.12 5.04
CA GLY A 431 -23.50 -9.15 5.58
C GLY A 431 -22.90 -7.84 6.07
N ILE A 432 -23.19 -7.49 7.33
CA ILE A 432 -22.78 -6.21 7.94
C ILE A 432 -21.26 -6.07 7.95
N GLY A 433 -20.51 -7.13 8.26
CA GLY A 433 -19.04 -7.09 8.25
C GLY A 433 -18.47 -6.88 6.85
N LYS A 434 -19.03 -7.55 5.84
CA LYS A 434 -18.69 -7.35 4.43
C LYS A 434 -18.95 -5.91 3.98
N ALA A 435 -20.15 -5.37 4.23
CA ALA A 435 -20.51 -4.00 3.86
C ALA A 435 -19.63 -2.95 4.57
N ILE A 436 -19.21 -3.22 5.81
CA ILE A 436 -18.22 -2.41 6.53
C ILE A 436 -16.86 -2.47 5.82
N ALA A 437 -16.34 -3.66 5.50
CA ALA A 437 -15.08 -3.81 4.77
C ALA A 437 -15.11 -3.08 3.41
N GLU A 438 -16.19 -3.23 2.64
CA GLU A 438 -16.45 -2.51 1.39
C GLU A 438 -16.41 -0.99 1.57
N ARG A 439 -17.11 -0.45 2.59
CA ARG A 439 -17.10 1.00 2.85
C ARG A 439 -15.71 1.50 3.28
N LEU A 440 -14.98 0.74 4.11
CA LEU A 440 -13.66 1.15 4.59
C LEU A 440 -12.63 1.18 3.45
N VAL A 441 -12.60 0.17 2.56
CA VAL A 441 -11.75 0.18 1.35
C VAL A 441 -12.17 1.28 0.37
N ALA A 442 -13.48 1.50 0.19
CA ALA A 442 -13.98 2.60 -0.64
C ALA A 442 -13.49 3.98 -0.15
N GLU A 443 -13.24 4.13 1.16
CA GLU A 443 -12.73 5.34 1.81
C GLU A 443 -11.21 5.34 2.03
N GLY A 444 -10.50 4.36 1.47
CA GLY A 444 -9.03 4.31 1.38
C GLY A 444 -8.30 3.51 2.46
N ALA A 445 -9.01 2.81 3.35
CA ALA A 445 -8.39 1.95 4.35
C ALA A 445 -7.82 0.67 3.72
N CYS A 446 -6.76 0.12 4.33
CA CYS A 446 -6.38 -1.28 4.14
C CYS A 446 -7.18 -2.16 5.12
N VAL A 447 -7.76 -3.28 4.68
CA VAL A 447 -8.71 -4.06 5.49
C VAL A 447 -8.29 -5.53 5.64
N VAL A 448 -8.20 -5.99 6.90
CA VAL A 448 -8.14 -7.40 7.26
C VAL A 448 -9.57 -7.93 7.38
N VAL A 449 -9.94 -8.77 6.42
CA VAL A 449 -11.23 -9.48 6.35
C VAL A 449 -11.11 -10.72 7.24
N ALA A 450 -11.49 -10.56 8.51
CA ALA A 450 -11.37 -11.62 9.51
C ALA A 450 -12.71 -12.36 9.66
N ASP A 451 -12.74 -13.68 9.43
CA ASP A 451 -13.96 -14.50 9.49
C ASP A 451 -13.66 -15.93 9.92
N LEU A 452 -14.67 -16.68 10.37
CA LEU A 452 -14.53 -18.12 10.64
C LEU A 452 -14.52 -18.93 9.33
N ASN A 453 -15.20 -18.44 8.28
CA ASN A 453 -15.18 -19.06 6.96
C ASN A 453 -14.05 -18.47 6.10
N ALA A 454 -13.02 -19.27 5.88
CA ALA A 454 -11.83 -18.91 5.10
C ALA A 454 -12.13 -18.55 3.63
N GLU A 455 -13.07 -19.27 2.99
CA GLU A 455 -13.44 -19.08 1.58
C GLU A 455 -14.16 -17.75 1.38
N ASN A 456 -15.17 -17.46 2.21
CA ASN A 456 -15.87 -16.17 2.22
C ASN A 456 -14.92 -15.00 2.49
N ALA A 457 -13.95 -15.17 3.40
CA ALA A 457 -12.94 -14.14 3.68
C ALA A 457 -12.03 -13.89 2.47
N ALA A 458 -11.59 -14.96 1.79
CA ALA A 458 -10.76 -14.88 0.59
C ALA A 458 -11.49 -14.21 -0.58
N ASP A 459 -12.74 -14.60 -0.85
CA ASP A 459 -13.57 -14.02 -1.91
C ASP A 459 -13.82 -12.53 -1.68
N VAL A 460 -14.14 -12.12 -0.44
CA VAL A 460 -14.31 -10.70 -0.10
C VAL A 460 -13.00 -9.93 -0.22
N ALA A 461 -11.89 -10.44 0.31
CA ALA A 461 -10.58 -9.76 0.18
C ALA A 461 -10.14 -9.62 -1.29
N SER A 462 -10.39 -10.64 -2.12
CA SER A 462 -10.16 -10.61 -3.57
C SER A 462 -11.02 -9.55 -4.26
N ALA A 463 -12.33 -9.54 -4.02
CA ALA A 463 -13.26 -8.57 -4.60
C ALA A 463 -12.98 -7.11 -4.19
N LEU A 464 -12.39 -6.88 -3.01
CA LEU A 464 -11.94 -5.57 -2.54
C LEU A 464 -10.64 -5.08 -3.23
N GLY A 465 -10.02 -5.91 -4.07
CA GLY A 465 -8.82 -5.59 -4.84
C GLY A 465 -7.54 -6.27 -4.35
N GLY A 466 -7.65 -7.37 -3.59
CA GLY A 466 -6.52 -8.21 -3.21
C GLY A 466 -5.51 -7.54 -2.27
N PRO A 467 -4.29 -8.10 -2.13
CA PRO A 467 -3.36 -7.79 -1.02
C PRO A 467 -2.85 -6.34 -0.94
N ASP A 468 -3.03 -5.53 -1.99
CA ASP A 468 -2.75 -4.09 -1.97
C ASP A 468 -3.87 -3.25 -1.31
N LYS A 469 -5.00 -3.87 -0.94
CA LYS A 469 -6.15 -3.24 -0.25
C LYS A 469 -6.74 -4.09 0.86
N ALA A 470 -6.86 -5.40 0.68
CA ALA A 470 -7.44 -6.29 1.66
C ALA A 470 -6.74 -7.65 1.72
N VAL A 471 -6.70 -8.24 2.92
CA VAL A 471 -6.21 -9.61 3.14
C VAL A 471 -7.23 -10.42 3.93
N ALA A 472 -7.36 -11.70 3.61
CA ALA A 472 -8.24 -12.62 4.32
C ALA A 472 -7.50 -13.26 5.50
N VAL A 473 -8.21 -13.44 6.63
CA VAL A 473 -7.71 -14.12 7.81
C VAL A 473 -8.80 -15.00 8.40
N THR A 474 -8.52 -16.30 8.54
CA THR A 474 -9.40 -17.24 9.25
C THR A 474 -9.21 -17.07 10.76
N VAL A 475 -10.29 -16.80 11.50
CA VAL A 475 -10.25 -16.67 12.97
C VAL A 475 -11.59 -17.03 13.62
N ASP A 476 -11.52 -17.98 14.56
CA ASP A 476 -12.53 -18.16 15.60
C ASP A 476 -12.30 -17.15 16.72
N VAL A 477 -13.23 -16.21 16.91
CA VAL A 477 -13.18 -15.18 17.95
C VAL A 477 -13.33 -15.71 19.38
N THR A 478 -13.57 -17.01 19.58
CA THR A 478 -13.50 -17.65 20.90
C THR A 478 -12.07 -18.09 21.27
N SER A 479 -11.17 -18.22 20.29
CA SER A 479 -9.79 -18.68 20.47
C SER A 479 -8.79 -17.53 20.59
N GLU A 480 -8.15 -17.41 21.75
CA GLU A 480 -7.12 -16.38 21.99
C GLU A 480 -5.88 -16.55 21.11
N GLU A 481 -5.54 -17.79 20.75
CA GLU A 481 -4.44 -18.11 19.85
C GLU A 481 -4.74 -17.61 18.43
N GLN A 482 -5.92 -17.94 17.88
CA GLN A 482 -6.28 -17.49 16.52
C GLN A 482 -6.47 -15.97 16.44
N ILE A 483 -6.91 -15.31 17.52
CA ILE A 483 -6.95 -13.84 17.60
C ILE A 483 -5.52 -13.27 17.56
N ALA A 484 -4.58 -13.83 18.33
CA ALA A 484 -3.18 -13.39 18.29
C ALA A 484 -2.57 -13.57 16.89
N GLU A 485 -2.78 -14.73 16.24
CA GLU A 485 -2.34 -14.96 14.87
C GLU A 485 -3.01 -14.00 13.87
N ALA A 486 -4.27 -13.65 14.06
CA ALA A 486 -4.96 -12.67 13.22
C ALA A 486 -4.34 -11.26 13.30
N PHE A 487 -3.92 -10.84 14.50
CA PHE A 487 -3.18 -9.57 14.66
C PHE A 487 -1.74 -9.67 14.11
N LYS A 488 -1.03 -10.80 14.27
CA LYS A 488 0.27 -11.01 13.62
C LYS A 488 0.17 -10.92 12.09
N ALA A 489 -0.83 -11.58 11.51
CA ALA A 489 -1.11 -11.50 10.07
C ALA A 489 -1.41 -10.06 9.63
N ALA A 490 -2.19 -9.32 10.41
CA ALA A 490 -2.49 -7.90 10.15
C ALA A 490 -1.23 -7.01 10.13
N VAL A 491 -0.35 -7.14 11.13
CA VAL A 491 0.86 -6.29 11.23
C VAL A 491 1.95 -6.70 10.24
N LEU A 492 2.04 -7.98 9.85
CA LEU A 492 2.89 -8.39 8.73
C LEU A 492 2.34 -7.91 7.37
N ALA A 493 1.00 -7.89 7.21
CA ALA A 493 0.36 -7.41 5.99
C ALA A 493 0.47 -5.89 5.81
N PHE A 494 0.27 -5.10 6.87
CA PHE A 494 0.10 -3.64 6.75
C PHE A 494 0.90 -2.80 7.77
N GLY A 495 1.74 -3.41 8.60
CA GLY A 495 2.62 -2.75 9.58
C GLY A 495 1.98 -2.40 10.93
N GLY A 496 0.66 -2.51 11.09
CA GLY A 496 -0.06 -2.12 12.32
C GLY A 496 -1.57 -2.34 12.20
N VAL A 497 -2.33 -1.91 13.20
CA VAL A 497 -3.81 -1.90 13.17
C VAL A 497 -4.31 -0.62 13.84
N ASP A 498 -5.09 0.18 13.12
CA ASP A 498 -5.58 1.49 13.58
C ASP A 498 -7.10 1.53 13.84
N LEU A 499 -7.83 0.57 13.30
CA LEU A 499 -9.28 0.44 13.44
C LEU A 499 -9.61 -1.04 13.68
N VAL A 500 -10.43 -1.33 14.68
CA VAL A 500 -10.99 -2.66 14.90
C VAL A 500 -12.50 -2.57 14.95
N VAL A 501 -13.18 -3.45 14.22
CA VAL A 501 -14.63 -3.54 14.20
C VAL A 501 -15.06 -4.91 14.71
N ASN A 502 -15.55 -4.94 15.95
CA ASN A 502 -16.14 -6.10 16.59
C ASN A 502 -17.56 -6.31 16.03
N ASN A 503 -17.65 -7.03 14.91
CA ASN A 503 -18.89 -7.32 14.21
C ASN A 503 -19.33 -8.80 14.34
N ALA A 504 -18.41 -9.73 14.59
CA ALA A 504 -18.73 -11.15 14.77
C ALA A 504 -19.79 -11.38 15.86
N GLY A 505 -20.78 -12.24 15.57
CA GLY A 505 -21.87 -12.55 16.47
C GLY A 505 -22.93 -13.43 15.82
N ILE A 506 -23.74 -14.07 16.67
CA ILE A 506 -24.86 -14.95 16.29
C ILE A 506 -26.12 -14.51 17.04
N SER A 507 -27.29 -15.08 16.72
CA SER A 507 -28.51 -14.88 17.50
C SER A 507 -29.30 -16.17 17.61
N ILE A 508 -29.46 -16.68 18.82
CA ILE A 508 -30.33 -17.84 19.11
C ILE A 508 -31.56 -17.30 19.84
N SER A 509 -32.73 -17.40 19.19
CA SER A 509 -34.01 -16.97 19.76
C SER A 509 -34.75 -18.18 20.33
N LYS A 510 -34.97 -18.21 21.65
CA LYS A 510 -35.67 -19.29 22.38
C LYS A 510 -36.39 -18.72 23.61
N PRO A 511 -37.56 -19.26 23.98
CA PRO A 511 -38.17 -19.00 25.28
C PRO A 511 -37.21 -19.25 26.45
N LEU A 512 -37.42 -18.59 27.59
CA LEU A 512 -36.54 -18.71 28.76
C LEU A 512 -36.37 -20.17 29.22
N LEU A 513 -37.46 -20.96 29.21
CA LEU A 513 -37.46 -22.36 29.65
C LEU A 513 -36.80 -23.32 28.66
N GLU A 514 -36.54 -22.88 27.42
CA GLU A 514 -35.91 -23.65 26.35
C GLU A 514 -34.46 -23.20 26.07
N THR A 515 -34.04 -22.06 26.63
CA THR A 515 -32.67 -21.54 26.50
C THR A 515 -31.74 -22.37 27.38
N THR A 516 -30.96 -23.27 26.77
CA THR A 516 -30.02 -24.12 27.51
C THR A 516 -28.78 -23.33 27.93
N ALA A 517 -28.04 -23.82 28.92
CA ALA A 517 -26.71 -23.28 29.26
C ALA A 517 -25.81 -23.20 28.02
N LYS A 518 -25.79 -24.22 27.17
CA LYS A 518 -25.02 -24.21 25.92
C LYS A 518 -25.43 -23.10 24.94
N ASP A 519 -26.73 -22.76 24.85
CA ASP A 519 -27.20 -21.63 24.03
C ASP A 519 -26.78 -20.27 24.62
N TRP A 520 -26.67 -20.20 25.96
CA TRP A 520 -26.21 -19.02 26.69
C TRP A 520 -24.70 -18.83 26.54
N ASP A 521 -23.92 -19.87 26.86
CA ASP A 521 -22.47 -19.88 26.87
C ASP A 521 -21.91 -19.56 25.47
N LEU A 522 -22.36 -20.27 24.43
CA LEU A 522 -21.93 -20.04 23.04
C LEU A 522 -22.14 -18.58 22.57
N GLN A 523 -23.23 -17.94 23.01
CA GLN A 523 -23.48 -16.53 22.70
C GLN A 523 -22.56 -15.59 23.49
N HIS A 524 -22.24 -15.91 24.74
CA HIS A 524 -21.31 -15.13 25.56
C HIS A 524 -19.86 -15.29 25.10
N ASP A 525 -19.43 -16.51 24.75
CA ASP A 525 -18.09 -16.79 24.24
C ASP A 525 -17.80 -16.05 22.92
N ILE A 526 -18.74 -16.09 21.97
CA ILE A 526 -18.57 -15.39 20.68
C ILE A 526 -18.68 -13.87 20.86
N MET A 527 -19.74 -13.37 21.50
CA MET A 527 -20.04 -11.93 21.49
C MET A 527 -19.42 -11.17 22.66
N ALA A 528 -19.57 -11.61 23.90
CA ALA A 528 -19.03 -10.89 25.05
C ALA A 528 -17.52 -11.12 25.19
N ARG A 529 -17.11 -12.38 25.39
CA ARG A 529 -15.70 -12.77 25.57
C ARG A 529 -14.88 -12.50 24.31
N GLY A 530 -15.34 -12.92 23.13
CA GLY A 530 -14.59 -12.74 21.89
C GLY A 530 -14.32 -11.28 21.52
N SER A 531 -15.29 -10.38 21.66
CA SER A 531 -15.06 -8.95 21.40
C SER A 531 -14.18 -8.28 22.45
N PHE A 532 -14.17 -8.75 23.70
CA PHE A 532 -13.17 -8.35 24.70
C PHE A 532 -11.76 -8.77 24.27
N LEU A 533 -11.57 -10.04 23.87
CA LEU A 533 -10.27 -10.58 23.47
C LEU A 533 -9.70 -9.87 22.24
N VAL A 534 -10.52 -9.68 21.20
CA VAL A 534 -10.13 -8.93 20.00
C VAL A 534 -9.76 -7.49 20.36
N SER A 535 -10.49 -6.84 21.28
CA SER A 535 -10.15 -5.48 21.74
C SER A 535 -8.90 -5.41 22.61
N ARG A 536 -8.60 -6.47 23.38
CA ARG A 536 -7.38 -6.59 24.20
C ARG A 536 -6.13 -6.63 23.33
N GLU A 537 -6.14 -7.46 22.28
CA GLU A 537 -5.00 -7.54 21.35
C GLU A 537 -4.90 -6.29 20.46
N ALA A 538 -6.04 -5.69 20.07
CA ALA A 538 -6.07 -4.37 19.43
C ALA A 538 -5.38 -3.29 20.29
N ALA A 539 -5.70 -3.23 21.58
CA ALA A 539 -5.13 -2.27 22.51
C ALA A 539 -3.61 -2.43 22.64
N ARG A 540 -3.06 -3.66 22.60
CA ARG A 540 -1.60 -3.87 22.57
C ARG A 540 -0.98 -3.21 21.33
N VAL A 541 -1.44 -3.59 20.13
CA VAL A 541 -0.88 -3.10 18.86
C VAL A 541 -0.99 -1.58 18.76
N MET A 542 -2.16 -1.01 19.08
CA MET A 542 -2.40 0.44 19.04
C MET A 542 -1.52 1.22 20.04
N THR A 543 -1.26 0.66 21.22
CA THR A 543 -0.38 1.28 22.24
C THR A 543 1.10 1.17 21.84
N GLN A 544 1.52 0.05 21.23
CA GLN A 544 2.89 -0.14 20.74
C GLN A 544 3.24 0.83 19.61
N GLN A 545 2.33 1.03 18.64
CA GLN A 545 2.54 1.96 17.52
C GLN A 545 2.43 3.45 17.93
N LYS A 546 1.76 3.76 19.04
CA LYS A 546 1.58 5.14 19.58
C LYS A 546 0.86 6.12 18.62
N LEU A 547 0.17 5.63 17.61
CA LEU A 547 -0.59 6.43 16.62
C LEU A 547 -2.06 6.68 17.04
N GLY A 548 -2.46 6.22 18.23
CA GLY A 548 -3.86 6.11 18.64
C GLY A 548 -4.61 5.03 17.86
N GLY A 549 -5.95 5.12 17.83
CA GLY A 549 -6.78 4.19 17.08
C GLY A 549 -8.28 4.31 17.34
N ASP A 550 -9.05 3.40 16.76
CA ASP A 550 -10.50 3.30 16.88
C ASP A 550 -10.92 1.85 17.13
N ILE A 551 -11.80 1.62 18.12
CA ILE A 551 -12.46 0.32 18.32
C ILE A 551 -13.99 0.54 18.26
N VAL A 552 -14.66 -0.16 17.36
CA VAL A 552 -16.10 -0.02 17.10
C VAL A 552 -16.81 -1.35 17.32
N TYR A 553 -17.77 -1.36 18.23
CA TYR A 553 -18.62 -2.53 18.48
C TYR A 553 -19.92 -2.44 17.66
N ILE A 554 -20.23 -3.47 16.89
CA ILE A 554 -21.58 -3.65 16.32
C ILE A 554 -22.43 -4.35 17.37
N ALA A 555 -23.02 -3.55 18.26
CA ALA A 555 -23.84 -4.03 19.35
C ALA A 555 -25.26 -4.35 18.85
N SER A 556 -26.31 -3.83 19.48
CA SER A 556 -27.70 -4.01 19.04
C SER A 556 -28.62 -3.04 19.78
N LYS A 557 -29.77 -2.72 19.20
CA LYS A 557 -30.92 -2.17 19.93
C LYS A 557 -31.29 -3.01 21.18
N ASN A 558 -31.08 -4.33 21.14
CA ASN A 558 -31.36 -5.22 22.27
C ASN A 558 -30.45 -4.99 23.50
N ALA A 559 -29.37 -4.20 23.34
CA ALA A 559 -28.55 -3.71 24.47
C ALA A 559 -29.28 -2.68 25.36
N VAL A 560 -30.43 -2.15 24.91
CA VAL A 560 -31.18 -1.07 25.58
C VAL A 560 -32.68 -1.38 25.65
N PHE A 561 -33.25 -1.99 24.60
CA PHE A 561 -34.66 -2.39 24.53
C PHE A 561 -34.77 -3.90 24.49
N ALA A 562 -35.22 -4.52 25.60
CA ALA A 562 -35.43 -5.96 25.65
C ALA A 562 -36.49 -6.43 24.63
N GLY A 563 -36.19 -7.53 23.94
CA GLY A 563 -37.15 -8.29 23.14
C GLY A 563 -37.43 -9.66 23.76
N PRO A 564 -38.62 -10.25 23.56
CA PRO A 564 -38.92 -11.59 24.04
C PRO A 564 -38.00 -12.63 23.40
N ASP A 565 -37.83 -13.77 24.08
CA ASP A 565 -37.13 -14.98 23.59
C ASP A 565 -35.65 -14.78 23.23
N ASN A 566 -35.01 -13.73 23.75
CA ASN A 566 -33.65 -13.32 23.35
C ASN A 566 -32.80 -12.98 24.59
N ILE A 567 -32.95 -13.72 25.69
CA ILE A 567 -32.32 -13.37 26.97
C ILE A 567 -30.78 -13.34 26.88
N ALA A 568 -30.16 -14.40 26.34
CA ALA A 568 -28.71 -14.49 26.18
C ALA A 568 -28.19 -13.43 25.19
N TYR A 569 -28.81 -13.29 24.01
CA TYR A 569 -28.44 -12.27 23.02
C TYR A 569 -28.56 -10.83 23.56
N SER A 570 -29.60 -10.54 24.35
CA SER A 570 -29.78 -9.20 24.93
C SER A 570 -28.76 -8.93 26.04
N ALA A 571 -28.42 -9.94 26.85
CA ALA A 571 -27.37 -9.86 27.85
C ALA A 571 -26.00 -9.58 27.21
N THR A 572 -25.58 -10.34 26.19
CA THR A 572 -24.29 -10.14 25.52
C THR A 572 -24.20 -8.81 24.79
N LYS A 573 -25.30 -8.32 24.20
CA LYS A 573 -25.33 -7.00 23.57
C LYS A 573 -25.33 -5.86 24.59
N ALA A 574 -25.94 -6.04 25.76
CA ALA A 574 -25.82 -5.09 26.89
C ALA A 574 -24.39 -5.06 27.48
N ASP A 575 -23.74 -6.23 27.59
CA ASP A 575 -22.34 -6.38 27.98
C ASP A 575 -21.40 -5.67 26.99
N GLN A 576 -21.49 -5.96 25.69
CA GLN A 576 -20.75 -5.25 24.64
C GLN A 576 -20.92 -3.72 24.73
N ALA A 577 -22.16 -3.24 24.94
CA ALA A 577 -22.43 -1.81 25.12
C ALA A 577 -21.83 -1.23 26.42
N HIS A 578 -21.54 -2.05 27.43
CA HIS A 578 -20.82 -1.65 28.63
C HIS A 578 -19.30 -1.70 28.44
N GLN A 579 -18.76 -2.73 27.78
CA GLN A 579 -17.33 -2.80 27.38
C GLN A 579 -16.89 -1.53 26.64
N VAL A 580 -17.69 -1.04 25.70
CA VAL A 580 -17.46 0.23 24.98
C VAL A 580 -17.19 1.42 25.92
N ARG A 581 -17.86 1.48 27.08
CA ARG A 581 -17.71 2.58 28.05
C ARG A 581 -16.46 2.41 28.93
N LEU A 582 -16.14 1.18 29.32
CA LEU A 582 -14.96 0.85 30.10
C LEU A 582 -13.68 1.11 29.27
N LEU A 583 -13.62 0.51 28.08
CA LEU A 583 -12.46 0.65 27.18
C LEU A 583 -12.27 2.08 26.67
N ALA A 584 -13.35 2.88 26.51
CA ALA A 584 -13.24 4.31 26.19
C ALA A 584 -12.67 5.16 27.34
N ALA A 585 -12.83 4.71 28.59
CA ALA A 585 -12.26 5.39 29.76
C ALA A 585 -10.81 4.97 30.01
N GLU A 586 -10.48 3.70 29.75
CA GLU A 586 -9.14 3.12 29.93
C GLU A 586 -8.19 3.54 28.78
N LEU A 587 -8.53 3.23 27.53
CA LEU A 587 -7.63 3.40 26.38
C LEU A 587 -7.54 4.86 25.88
N GLY A 588 -8.30 5.77 26.49
CA GLY A 588 -8.37 7.18 26.10
C GLY A 588 -7.05 7.94 26.29
N GLU A 589 -6.20 7.54 27.24
CA GLU A 589 -4.88 8.14 27.42
C GLU A 589 -3.89 7.80 26.29
N HIS A 590 -4.11 6.68 25.59
CA HIS A 590 -3.33 6.28 24.41
C HIS A 590 -3.89 6.85 23.10
N GLY A 591 -4.90 7.73 23.16
CA GLY A 591 -5.56 8.30 21.99
C GLY A 591 -6.46 7.30 21.23
N ILE A 592 -6.83 6.18 21.85
CA ILE A 592 -7.71 5.16 21.27
C ILE A 592 -9.15 5.49 21.63
N ARG A 593 -10.03 5.63 20.63
CA ARG A 593 -11.45 5.92 20.84
C ARG A 593 -12.28 4.63 20.76
N VAL A 594 -13.19 4.40 21.70
CA VAL A 594 -14.10 3.24 21.68
C VAL A 594 -15.55 3.69 21.56
N ASN A 595 -16.27 3.14 20.58
CA ASN A 595 -17.66 3.49 20.26
C ASN A 595 -18.52 2.26 19.94
N GLY A 596 -19.84 2.44 19.94
CA GLY A 596 -20.80 1.36 19.65
C GLY A 596 -21.88 1.81 18.66
N VAL A 597 -22.10 1.01 17.62
CA VAL A 597 -23.21 1.19 16.67
C VAL A 597 -24.33 0.23 17.06
N ASN A 598 -25.53 0.77 17.26
CA ASN A 598 -26.72 -0.02 17.64
C ASN A 598 -27.68 -0.15 16.45
N PRO A 599 -27.58 -1.22 15.63
CA PRO A 599 -28.55 -1.52 14.59
C PRO A 599 -29.90 -2.00 15.18
N ASP A 600 -30.98 -1.73 14.45
CA ASP A 600 -32.26 -2.44 14.55
C ASP A 600 -32.24 -3.66 13.59
N GLY A 601 -33.35 -4.36 13.38
CA GLY A 601 -33.41 -5.56 12.53
C GLY A 601 -32.94 -5.34 11.08
N VAL A 602 -31.69 -5.73 10.77
CA VAL A 602 -31.11 -5.77 9.42
C VAL A 602 -31.43 -7.11 8.78
N VAL A 603 -32.57 -7.19 8.07
CA VAL A 603 -33.07 -8.44 7.47
C VAL A 603 -32.31 -8.75 6.18
N ARG A 604 -32.43 -7.87 5.17
CA ARG A 604 -31.78 -8.04 3.86
C ARG A 604 -30.26 -8.11 3.97
N GLY A 605 -29.67 -9.12 3.32
CA GLY A 605 -28.21 -9.29 3.19
C GLY A 605 -27.47 -9.77 4.44
N SER A 606 -28.13 -9.91 5.59
CA SER A 606 -27.49 -10.35 6.83
C SER A 606 -27.37 -11.88 6.90
N GLY A 607 -26.15 -12.38 7.09
CA GLY A 607 -25.88 -13.83 7.20
C GLY A 607 -26.63 -14.51 8.36
N ILE A 608 -26.97 -13.76 9.42
CA ILE A 608 -27.77 -14.26 10.54
C ILE A 608 -29.19 -14.66 10.07
N PHE A 609 -29.79 -13.89 9.16
CA PHE A 609 -31.14 -14.19 8.65
C PHE A 609 -31.13 -15.38 7.68
N ALA A 610 -30.13 -15.46 6.79
CA ALA A 610 -29.97 -16.56 5.85
C ALA A 610 -29.77 -17.93 6.53
N GLY A 611 -29.27 -17.96 7.77
CA GLY A 611 -29.14 -19.16 8.60
C GLY A 611 -30.45 -19.67 9.24
N GLY A 612 -31.62 -19.32 8.71
CA GLY A 612 -32.94 -19.74 9.23
C GLY A 612 -33.49 -18.93 10.40
N TRP A 613 -32.76 -17.92 10.90
CA TRP A 613 -33.28 -16.99 11.92
C TRP A 613 -34.41 -16.12 11.37
N GLY A 614 -34.41 -15.84 10.06
CA GLY A 614 -35.51 -15.16 9.38
C GLY A 614 -36.81 -15.95 9.53
N ALA A 615 -36.85 -17.20 9.05
CA ALA A 615 -37.97 -18.12 9.20
C ALA A 615 -38.46 -18.24 10.66
N GLN A 616 -37.53 -18.42 11.62
CA GLN A 616 -37.90 -18.52 13.03
C GLN A 616 -38.54 -17.23 13.57
N ARG A 617 -38.04 -16.05 13.16
CA ARG A 617 -38.64 -14.75 13.51
C ARG A 617 -39.95 -14.47 12.79
N ALA A 618 -40.08 -14.87 11.54
CA ALA A 618 -41.29 -14.77 10.75
C ALA A 618 -42.42 -15.57 11.42
N ALA A 619 -42.14 -16.82 11.82
CA ALA A 619 -43.02 -17.63 12.65
C ALA A 619 -43.35 -16.98 14.01
N THR A 620 -42.34 -16.45 14.72
CA THR A 620 -42.54 -15.75 16.02
C THR A 620 -43.50 -14.55 15.92
N TYR A 621 -43.52 -13.86 14.78
CA TYR A 621 -44.39 -12.71 14.54
C TYR A 621 -45.66 -13.01 13.72
N GLY A 622 -45.86 -14.26 13.28
CA GLY A 622 -47.02 -14.68 12.50
C GLY A 622 -47.07 -14.11 11.07
N ILE A 623 -45.92 -14.01 10.40
CA ILE A 623 -45.75 -13.40 9.07
C ILE A 623 -44.89 -14.28 8.14
N GLU A 624 -44.94 -14.00 6.84
CA GLU A 624 -44.04 -14.59 5.83
C GLU A 624 -42.61 -14.02 5.96
N GLU A 625 -41.60 -14.80 5.59
CA GLU A 625 -40.18 -14.42 5.74
C GLU A 625 -39.77 -13.31 4.78
N GLU A 626 -40.31 -13.32 3.55
CA GLU A 626 -40.12 -12.29 2.53
C GLU A 626 -40.63 -10.92 3.00
N LYS A 627 -41.70 -10.93 3.81
CA LYS A 627 -42.33 -9.72 4.40
C LYS A 627 -41.67 -9.28 5.72
N LEU A 628 -40.70 -10.03 6.23
CA LEU A 628 -40.02 -9.74 7.50
C LEU A 628 -39.26 -8.41 7.47
N GLY A 629 -38.63 -8.07 6.34
CA GLY A 629 -37.96 -6.78 6.12
C GLY A 629 -38.92 -5.59 6.21
N GLU A 630 -40.08 -5.70 5.57
CA GLU A 630 -41.13 -4.68 5.64
C GLU A 630 -41.73 -4.56 7.05
N PHE A 631 -41.96 -5.70 7.73
CA PHE A 631 -42.44 -5.71 9.11
C PHE A 631 -41.46 -5.03 10.08
N TYR A 632 -40.15 -5.29 9.97
CA TYR A 632 -39.15 -4.56 10.76
C TYR A 632 -39.08 -3.08 10.36
N ALA A 633 -39.18 -2.74 9.08
CA ALA A 633 -39.27 -1.35 8.62
C ALA A 633 -40.45 -0.61 9.27
N GLN A 634 -41.62 -1.26 9.38
CA GLN A 634 -42.80 -0.70 10.06
C GLN A 634 -42.60 -0.44 11.56
N ARG A 635 -41.60 -1.06 12.21
CA ARG A 635 -41.24 -0.85 13.62
C ARG A 635 -40.25 0.31 13.82
N THR A 636 -39.62 0.82 12.76
CA THR A 636 -38.79 2.03 12.81
C THR A 636 -39.65 3.31 12.72
N ILE A 637 -39.17 4.44 13.25
CA ILE A 637 -39.88 5.73 13.11
C ILE A 637 -39.91 6.19 11.65
N LEU A 638 -38.86 5.90 10.89
CA LEU A 638 -38.70 6.33 9.49
C LEU A 638 -39.45 5.45 8.49
N LYS A 639 -40.06 4.34 8.93
CA LYS A 639 -40.77 3.37 8.07
C LYS A 639 -39.90 2.81 6.93
N ARG A 640 -38.61 2.60 7.21
CA ARG A 640 -37.60 2.10 6.27
C ARG A 640 -36.83 0.92 6.87
N GLU A 641 -36.36 0.03 6.00
CA GLU A 641 -35.48 -1.07 6.38
C GLU A 641 -34.09 -0.54 6.80
N VAL A 642 -33.45 -1.20 7.75
CA VAL A 642 -32.03 -0.96 8.07
C VAL A 642 -31.21 -1.95 7.26
N LEU A 643 -30.29 -1.47 6.44
CA LEU A 643 -29.49 -2.29 5.53
C LEU A 643 -28.02 -2.36 6.03
N PRO A 644 -27.22 -3.35 5.59
CA PRO A 644 -25.80 -3.46 5.95
C PRO A 644 -25.00 -2.17 5.69
N GLU A 645 -25.29 -1.47 4.59
CA GLU A 645 -24.63 -0.23 4.18
C GLU A 645 -24.98 0.93 5.13
N HIS A 646 -26.18 0.94 5.74
CA HIS A 646 -26.53 1.93 6.77
C HIS A 646 -25.65 1.77 8.01
N VAL A 647 -25.29 0.52 8.38
CA VAL A 647 -24.37 0.25 9.49
C VAL A 647 -22.94 0.61 9.09
N ALA A 648 -22.50 0.26 7.88
CA ALA A 648 -21.19 0.63 7.34
C ALA A 648 -20.98 2.15 7.30
N ASN A 649 -22.01 2.90 6.88
CA ASN A 649 -22.01 4.36 6.87
C ASN A 649 -21.92 4.94 8.29
N ALA A 650 -22.52 4.30 9.30
CA ALA A 650 -22.41 4.71 10.69
C ALA A 650 -21.02 4.42 11.28
N VAL A 651 -20.39 3.29 10.95
CA VAL A 651 -18.99 3.01 11.31
C VAL A 651 -18.06 4.06 10.69
N PHE A 652 -18.20 4.33 9.39
CA PHE A 652 -17.42 5.36 8.70
C PHE A 652 -17.63 6.76 9.31
N ALA A 653 -18.86 7.13 9.68
CA ALA A 653 -19.14 8.43 10.31
C ALA A 653 -18.48 8.60 11.69
N LEU A 654 -18.13 7.51 12.38
CA LEU A 654 -17.36 7.54 13.63
C LEU A 654 -15.85 7.63 13.36
N THR A 655 -15.34 6.97 12.32
CA THR A 655 -13.89 6.75 12.09
C THR A 655 -13.24 7.71 11.09
N GLY A 656 -13.97 8.18 10.07
CA GLY A 656 -13.47 9.05 9.00
C GLY A 656 -13.42 10.54 9.32
N GLY A 657 -13.62 10.94 10.58
CA GLY A 657 -13.64 12.33 11.01
C GLY A 657 -12.25 12.90 11.31
N THR A 658 -11.80 13.89 10.53
CA THR A 658 -10.53 14.59 10.75
C THR A 658 -10.59 15.58 11.92
N SER A 659 -10.13 15.15 13.10
CA SER A 659 -9.87 16.06 14.23
C SER A 659 -8.52 15.74 14.90
N PRO A 660 -7.46 16.52 14.63
CA PRO A 660 -6.19 16.43 15.37
C PRO A 660 -6.32 16.85 16.84
N THR A 661 -7.43 17.51 17.20
CA THR A 661 -7.79 17.78 18.59
C THR A 661 -8.62 16.61 19.13
N PRO A 662 -8.34 16.04 20.32
CA PRO A 662 -9.20 15.01 20.89
C PRO A 662 -10.60 15.58 21.19
N PRO A 663 -11.68 15.09 20.54
CA PRO A 663 -13.03 15.48 20.89
C PRO A 663 -13.36 14.89 22.28
N ALA A 664 -13.57 15.76 23.27
CA ALA A 664 -13.60 15.41 24.69
C ALA A 664 -14.41 14.14 25.01
N CYS A 665 -13.68 13.04 25.26
CA CYS A 665 -14.13 11.67 25.54
C CYS A 665 -15.55 11.34 25.02
N THR A 666 -15.74 11.38 23.70
CA THR A 666 -17.05 11.12 23.09
C THR A 666 -17.38 9.63 23.02
N SER A 667 -17.65 9.00 24.17
CA SER A 667 -18.26 7.66 24.26
C SER A 667 -19.72 7.70 23.80
N ARG A 668 -19.94 7.78 22.48
CA ARG A 668 -21.28 7.88 21.88
C ARG A 668 -21.72 6.54 21.32
N SER A 669 -22.60 5.86 22.04
CA SER A 669 -23.48 4.85 21.44
C SER A 669 -24.50 5.55 20.53
N THR A 670 -24.15 5.77 19.26
CA THR A 670 -25.05 6.38 18.27
C THR A 670 -26.10 5.35 17.82
N PRO A 671 -27.40 5.56 18.10
CA PRO A 671 -28.43 4.70 17.55
C PRO A 671 -28.61 5.02 16.06
N ALA A 672 -28.71 3.99 15.22
CA ALA A 672 -28.99 4.15 13.78
C ALA A 672 -30.46 4.52 13.49
N SER A 673 -31.23 4.90 14.51
CA SER A 673 -32.64 5.29 14.47
C SER A 673 -32.93 6.36 15.54
N PRO A 674 -33.78 7.37 15.28
CA PRO A 674 -34.15 8.36 16.28
C PRO A 674 -34.99 7.75 17.42
N PRO A 675 -34.84 8.20 18.68
CA PRO A 675 -35.59 7.69 19.83
C PRO A 675 -37.00 8.29 19.94
N ARG A 676 -37.95 7.54 20.51
CA ARG A 676 -39.23 8.08 21.00
C ARG A 676 -39.13 8.49 22.48
N SER A 677 -39.67 9.66 22.78
CA SER A 677 -40.13 10.03 24.13
C SER A 677 -41.55 9.49 24.38
N CYS A 678 -41.98 9.53 25.65
CA CYS A 678 -43.28 9.08 26.17
C CYS A 678 -43.59 7.59 26.00
N GLY A 679 -43.75 6.90 27.14
CA GLY A 679 -44.44 5.62 27.21
C GLY A 679 -45.92 5.84 27.49
N ASP A 680 -46.78 5.19 26.71
CA ASP A 680 -48.23 5.16 26.91
C ASP A 680 -48.74 3.71 26.83
N ARG A 681 -48.85 3.06 28.01
CA ARG A 681 -49.71 1.89 28.26
C ARG A 681 -49.76 1.50 29.75
N CYS A 682 -50.41 2.32 30.57
CA CYS A 682 -50.94 1.93 31.88
C CYS A 682 -52.10 2.85 32.28
N ALA A 683 -53.33 2.45 31.94
CA ALA A 683 -54.55 3.16 32.32
C ALA A 683 -55.47 2.25 33.14
N HIS A 684 -56.08 2.83 34.19
CA HIS A 684 -56.79 2.16 35.31
C HIS A 684 -55.82 1.53 36.33
N VAL A 685 -55.91 1.80 37.64
CA VAL A 685 -57.13 1.83 38.48
C VAL A 685 -57.30 3.09 39.38
N ARG A 686 -58.56 3.54 39.47
CA ARG A 686 -59.26 4.39 40.47
C ARG A 686 -58.49 5.28 41.48
N ARG A 687 -58.63 6.60 41.26
CA ARG A 687 -59.07 7.67 42.21
C ARG A 687 -58.56 7.69 43.67
N GLY A 688 -57.76 8.71 43.99
CA GLY A 688 -57.64 9.30 45.35
C GLY A 688 -57.45 10.82 45.25
N ARG A 689 -58.02 11.61 46.19
CA ARG A 689 -57.87 13.09 46.23
C ARG A 689 -56.63 13.52 47.03
N PRO A 690 -55.95 14.63 46.68
CA PRO A 690 -54.77 15.10 47.40
C PRO A 690 -55.12 15.78 48.74
N ARG A 691 -54.21 15.70 49.72
CA ARG A 691 -54.18 16.58 50.90
C ARG A 691 -52.80 17.22 51.05
N ARG A 692 -52.77 18.49 51.49
CA ARG A 692 -51.57 19.23 51.85
C ARG A 692 -50.93 18.67 53.13
N VAL A 693 -49.61 18.77 53.25
CA VAL A 693 -48.91 18.92 54.54
C VAL A 693 -47.85 20.02 54.38
N GLN A 694 -47.58 20.79 55.44
CA GLN A 694 -46.63 21.92 55.47
C GLN A 694 -45.29 21.57 56.14
N ARG A 695 -44.34 22.52 56.12
CA ARG A 695 -42.98 22.42 56.66
C ARG A 695 -42.91 22.48 58.19
N THR A 696 -42.03 21.65 58.78
CA THR A 696 -41.10 21.96 59.90
C THR A 696 -39.93 20.98 59.81
N ARG A 697 -38.63 21.35 59.70
CA ARG A 697 -37.70 22.14 60.54
C ARG A 697 -36.93 21.30 61.60
N HIS A 698 -35.67 21.70 61.82
CA HIS A 698 -34.60 21.07 62.64
C HIS A 698 -33.88 19.88 61.94
N GLY A 699 -32.55 19.71 62.05
CA GLY A 699 -31.52 20.57 62.67
C GLY A 699 -30.09 20.22 62.19
N ARG A 700 -29.11 21.12 62.40
CA ARG A 700 -27.67 20.90 62.13
C ARG A 700 -26.92 20.57 63.43
N PRO A 701 -25.76 19.91 63.31
CA PRO A 701 -24.55 20.36 63.99
C PRO A 701 -23.44 20.80 63.00
N ARG A 702 -22.34 21.34 63.54
CA ARG A 702 -21.11 21.73 62.82
C ARG A 702 -19.89 21.13 63.54
N GLY A 703 -18.83 20.79 62.79
CA GLY A 703 -17.46 20.54 63.28
C GLY A 703 -16.49 21.63 62.77
N PRO A 704 -15.34 21.87 63.42
CA PRO A 704 -14.66 23.18 63.39
C PRO A 704 -13.49 23.34 62.39
N ARG A 705 -12.82 24.51 62.45
CA ARG A 705 -11.73 24.98 61.56
C ARG A 705 -10.52 25.52 62.34
N LEU A 706 -9.31 25.16 61.86
CA LEU A 706 -8.09 25.99 61.72
C LEU A 706 -7.24 26.46 62.94
N THR A 707 -6.00 26.87 62.59
CA THR A 707 -4.85 27.42 63.38
C THR A 707 -3.92 26.37 64.03
N GLY A 708 -2.57 26.49 64.00
CA GLY A 708 -1.68 27.48 63.34
C GLY A 708 -0.16 27.20 63.49
N SER A 709 0.69 28.13 63.00
CA SER A 709 2.16 28.32 63.22
C SER A 709 3.26 27.38 62.64
N HIS A 710 3.85 27.83 61.51
CA HIS A 710 5.29 28.15 61.24
C HIS A 710 6.52 27.22 61.48
N ARG A 711 7.42 27.29 60.46
CA ARG A 711 8.90 27.07 60.39
C ARG A 711 9.44 25.63 60.24
N GLY A 712 10.33 25.44 59.25
CA GLY A 712 11.17 24.25 59.07
C GLY A 712 11.33 23.80 57.61
N ALA A 713 12.56 23.78 57.09
CA ALA A 713 13.01 23.22 55.79
C ALA A 713 14.41 22.60 56.01
N PRO A 714 15.03 21.81 55.09
CA PRO A 714 14.69 21.58 53.68
C PRO A 714 14.76 20.08 53.22
N LEU A 715 14.87 19.88 51.90
CA LEU A 715 15.05 18.62 51.16
C LEU A 715 16.41 17.93 51.40
N PRO A 716 16.53 16.62 51.10
CA PRO A 716 17.81 15.96 50.83
C PRO A 716 17.89 15.24 49.46
N GLU A 717 18.92 15.54 48.68
CA GLU A 717 19.43 14.79 47.52
C GLU A 717 20.87 15.30 47.21
N PRO A 718 21.71 14.65 46.38
CA PRO A 718 22.11 13.23 46.35
C PRO A 718 23.65 13.05 46.55
N ALA A 719 24.15 11.81 46.74
CA ALA A 719 25.61 11.54 46.70
C ALA A 719 26.00 10.12 46.23
N ARG A 720 27.08 10.06 45.41
CA ARG A 720 27.93 8.87 45.09
C ARG A 720 29.23 8.96 45.97
N PRO A 721 30.43 8.33 45.75
CA PRO A 721 30.89 7.42 44.67
C PRO A 721 31.97 6.34 45.05
N ARG A 722 32.59 5.75 44.00
CA ARG A 722 34.01 5.26 43.84
C ARG A 722 34.40 3.76 44.02
N ALA A 723 34.85 3.25 42.86
CA ALA A 723 35.54 2.00 42.53
C ALA A 723 36.86 1.66 43.28
N ARG A 724 37.32 0.40 43.09
CA ARG A 724 38.75 -0.03 43.12
C ARG A 724 39.01 -1.23 42.18
N ARG A 725 40.28 -1.66 42.01
CA ARG A 725 40.80 -2.53 40.94
C ARG A 725 41.23 -3.95 41.40
N ALA A 726 41.09 -4.91 40.47
CA ALA A 726 41.98 -6.05 40.12
C ALA A 726 42.45 -7.10 41.16
N ALA A 727 42.35 -8.40 40.81
CA ALA A 727 43.52 -9.31 40.62
C ALA A 727 43.16 -10.70 40.02
N LEU A 728 44.04 -11.16 39.13
CA LEU A 728 44.45 -12.54 38.70
C LEU A 728 43.79 -13.79 39.33
N GLY A 729 43.54 -14.85 38.52
CA GLY A 729 43.33 -16.22 39.04
C GLY A 729 42.78 -17.31 38.10
N HIS A 730 43.65 -18.02 37.37
CA HIS A 730 43.42 -19.40 36.87
C HIS A 730 44.41 -20.33 37.62
N PRO A 731 44.24 -21.68 37.73
CA PRO A 731 43.63 -22.57 36.72
C PRO A 731 42.84 -23.82 37.21
N ARG A 732 42.28 -24.58 36.25
CA ARG A 732 42.19 -26.07 36.14
C ARG A 732 41.79 -26.98 37.36
N ALA A 733 40.59 -27.55 37.22
CA ALA A 733 40.34 -28.99 36.89
C ALA A 733 40.06 -30.09 37.98
N VAL A 734 39.17 -31.02 37.58
CA VAL A 734 38.98 -32.45 37.97
C VAL A 734 38.21 -32.85 39.25
N ARG A 735 36.95 -33.27 39.01
CA ARG A 735 36.18 -34.45 39.52
C ARG A 735 36.28 -34.90 41.02
N GLY A 736 35.12 -34.94 41.69
CA GLY A 736 34.89 -35.80 42.87
C GLY A 736 33.40 -35.98 43.28
N ARG A 737 32.84 -37.19 43.15
CA ARG A 737 31.64 -37.71 43.87
C ARG A 737 32.14 -38.74 44.93
N PRO A 738 31.35 -39.59 45.65
CA PRO A 738 29.88 -39.72 45.83
C PRO A 738 29.39 -40.05 47.28
N ARG A 739 28.06 -40.16 47.48
CA ARG A 739 27.27 -41.26 48.15
C ARG A 739 25.78 -40.83 48.24
N ARG A 740 24.78 -41.61 47.77
CA ARG A 740 24.18 -42.93 48.18
C ARG A 740 23.16 -42.80 49.33
N ALA A 741 22.05 -43.56 49.41
CA ALA A 741 21.47 -44.65 48.57
C ALA A 741 19.94 -44.40 48.37
N ALA A 742 18.97 -45.29 48.06
CA ALA A 742 18.81 -46.75 47.81
C ALA A 742 17.50 -46.96 46.97
N GLY A 743 17.04 -48.15 46.52
CA GLY A 743 17.62 -49.50 46.43
C GLY A 743 16.57 -50.61 46.11
N ARG A 744 17.05 -51.81 45.69
CA ARG A 744 16.31 -53.10 45.41
C ARG A 744 15.41 -53.10 44.14
N GLY A 745 15.34 -54.11 43.26
CA GLY A 745 15.99 -55.44 43.09
C GLY A 745 15.03 -56.65 43.28
N PRO A 746 15.27 -57.90 42.76
CA PRO A 746 16.40 -58.43 41.95
C PRO A 746 16.09 -59.50 40.83
N GLY A 747 17.12 -60.04 40.11
CA GLY A 747 17.10 -61.31 39.33
C GLY A 747 17.98 -61.30 38.05
N ARG A 748 19.19 -61.92 37.97
CA ARG A 748 19.57 -63.33 37.60
C ARG A 748 19.24 -63.72 36.12
N LEU A 749 20.03 -64.43 35.27
CA LEU A 749 21.40 -65.03 35.17
C LEU A 749 21.65 -65.41 33.67
N GLY A 750 22.83 -65.76 33.09
CA GLY A 750 24.25 -65.60 33.47
C GLY A 750 25.22 -66.78 33.11
N ARG A 751 26.12 -66.66 32.08
CA ARG A 751 27.51 -67.27 31.90
C ARG A 751 27.96 -67.79 30.48
N HIS A 752 29.16 -67.34 30.04
CA HIS A 752 30.31 -67.99 29.30
C HIS A 752 30.19 -69.03 28.13
N ARG A 753 30.86 -68.74 26.98
CA ARG A 753 32.19 -69.26 26.49
C ARG A 753 32.50 -68.76 25.03
N GLN A 754 33.74 -68.34 24.67
CA GLN A 754 34.83 -69.08 23.97
C GLN A 754 34.36 -69.84 22.70
N LEU A 755 34.87 -69.73 21.44
CA LEU A 755 36.03 -69.09 20.72
C LEU A 755 35.63 -68.91 19.20
N GLY A 756 36.39 -68.41 18.20
CA GLY A 756 37.75 -67.83 18.03
C GLY A 756 38.19 -67.73 16.52
N ARG A 757 39.44 -67.25 16.23
CA ARG A 757 40.17 -67.15 14.92
C ARG A 757 39.82 -66.04 13.88
N ARG A 758 40.86 -65.64 13.12
CA ARG A 758 41.03 -64.64 12.01
C ARG A 758 41.56 -65.41 10.74
N PRO A 759 41.77 -64.85 9.51
CA PRO A 759 42.11 -63.45 9.13
C PRO A 759 41.51 -62.89 7.79
N ARG A 760 42.05 -61.75 7.32
CA ARG A 760 41.90 -61.07 5.98
C ARG A 760 43.13 -61.42 5.08
N PRO A 761 43.44 -60.82 3.87
CA PRO A 761 42.80 -59.74 3.08
C PRO A 761 42.81 -59.93 1.52
N ALA A 762 42.66 -58.81 0.76
CA ALA A 762 42.84 -58.60 -0.71
C ALA A 762 41.65 -58.96 -1.64
N GLY A 763 41.50 -58.39 -2.86
CA GLY A 763 42.10 -57.16 -3.40
C GLY A 763 42.08 -56.95 -4.94
N ARG A 764 41.53 -55.81 -5.41
CA ARG A 764 41.75 -55.09 -6.72
C ARG A 764 41.11 -55.59 -8.07
N ARG A 765 40.61 -54.57 -8.82
CA ARG A 765 40.58 -54.34 -10.31
C ARG A 765 39.41 -54.81 -11.24
N ARG A 766 38.57 -53.81 -11.58
CA ARG A 766 37.96 -53.42 -12.90
C ARG A 766 37.84 -54.44 -14.08
N ARG A 767 36.63 -54.54 -14.66
CA ARG A 767 36.30 -54.32 -16.11
C ARG A 767 34.77 -54.08 -16.27
N ALA A 768 34.24 -53.89 -17.49
CA ALA A 768 32.92 -53.27 -17.74
C ALA A 768 32.14 -53.81 -18.97
N ALA A 769 30.87 -53.38 -19.09
CA ALA A 769 30.01 -53.22 -20.31
C ALA A 769 28.70 -54.07 -20.46
N ARG A 770 27.57 -53.34 -20.63
CA ARG A 770 26.33 -53.54 -21.47
C ARG A 770 25.56 -54.90 -21.56
N GLN A 771 24.24 -54.84 -21.20
CA GLN A 771 22.98 -55.29 -21.90
C GLN A 771 22.86 -56.68 -22.62
N PRO A 772 21.65 -57.15 -23.04
CA PRO A 772 20.28 -57.16 -22.45
C PRO A 772 19.51 -58.53 -22.64
N GLY A 773 18.19 -58.67 -22.28
CA GLY A 773 17.29 -59.65 -22.97
C GLY A 773 16.12 -60.41 -22.24
N ALA A 774 14.87 -60.12 -22.65
CA ALA A 774 13.61 -60.91 -22.89
C ALA A 774 13.16 -62.26 -22.22
N LEU A 775 11.85 -62.32 -21.85
CA LEU A 775 10.80 -63.41 -21.95
C LEU A 775 11.00 -64.79 -21.22
N PRO A 776 10.04 -65.78 -21.18
CA PRO A 776 8.58 -65.90 -21.49
C PRO A 776 7.71 -66.41 -20.28
N GLY A 777 6.46 -66.96 -20.31
CA GLY A 777 5.29 -66.90 -21.24
C GLY A 777 4.26 -68.10 -21.25
N ARG A 778 2.98 -67.86 -20.86
CA ARG A 778 1.66 -68.50 -21.28
C ARG A 778 1.02 -69.82 -20.71
N ALA A 779 -0.29 -69.74 -20.36
CA ALA A 779 -1.46 -70.62 -20.72
C ALA A 779 -2.80 -69.98 -20.19
N HIS A 780 -3.91 -69.70 -20.93
CA HIS A 780 -4.98 -70.49 -21.61
C HIS A 780 -6.09 -71.10 -20.70
N ARG A 781 -7.42 -71.03 -20.94
CA ARG A 781 -8.35 -70.44 -21.98
C ARG A 781 -9.62 -69.86 -21.30
N GLY A 782 -10.27 -68.80 -21.80
CA GLY A 782 -11.40 -68.79 -22.78
C GLY A 782 -12.43 -67.70 -22.37
N ASP A 783 -13.35 -67.16 -23.17
CA ASP A 783 -13.79 -67.40 -24.56
C ASP A 783 -14.20 -66.05 -25.26
N ARG A 784 -14.50 -66.08 -26.57
CA ARG A 784 -15.00 -65.06 -27.55
C ARG A 784 -15.48 -63.66 -27.06
N GLY A 785 -15.23 -62.55 -27.77
CA GLY A 785 -14.38 -62.34 -28.96
C GLY A 785 -14.72 -61.09 -29.83
N ALA A 786 -13.68 -60.46 -30.41
CA ALA A 786 -13.67 -59.37 -31.43
C ALA A 786 -14.31 -58.00 -31.07
N GLY A 787 -13.79 -56.83 -31.53
CA GLY A 787 -12.63 -56.56 -32.40
C GLY A 787 -12.11 -55.12 -32.26
N VAL A 788 -10.97 -54.79 -32.90
CA VAL A 788 -10.18 -53.55 -32.69
C VAL A 788 -9.92 -52.83 -34.02
N GLY A 789 -9.80 -51.49 -34.02
CA GLY A 789 -9.30 -50.75 -35.18
C GLY A 789 -9.12 -49.23 -34.97
N GLN A 790 -8.01 -48.67 -35.46
CA GLN A 790 -7.74 -47.23 -35.55
C GLN A 790 -7.67 -46.77 -37.03
N CYS A 791 -7.95 -45.48 -37.25
CA CYS A 791 -7.45 -44.63 -38.35
C CYS A 791 -7.95 -44.80 -39.82
N ALA A 792 -7.95 -43.63 -40.49
CA ALA A 792 -7.73 -43.38 -41.93
C ALA A 792 -8.89 -43.41 -42.98
N ARG A 793 -9.48 -42.21 -43.19
CA ARG A 793 -9.66 -41.50 -44.50
C ARG A 793 -10.65 -42.00 -45.59
N ARG A 794 -11.68 -41.16 -45.79
CA ARG A 794 -12.18 -40.52 -47.06
C ARG A 794 -12.97 -41.32 -48.12
N ARG A 795 -14.25 -40.92 -48.30
CA ARG A 795 -15.00 -40.46 -49.53
C ARG A 795 -16.52 -40.58 -49.22
N ALA A 796 -17.47 -39.82 -49.75
CA ALA A 796 -17.59 -38.49 -50.40
C ALA A 796 -19.05 -37.98 -50.10
N VAL A 797 -19.56 -36.77 -50.38
CA VAL A 797 -19.74 -35.98 -51.63
C VAL A 797 -20.12 -34.51 -51.25
N CYS A 798 -20.19 -33.58 -52.22
CA CYS A 798 -20.67 -32.18 -52.16
C CYS A 798 -21.94 -31.92 -51.30
N GLY A 799 -22.30 -30.71 -50.86
CA GLY A 799 -21.85 -29.30 -51.06
C GLY A 799 -22.90 -28.36 -50.40
N ASP A 800 -22.89 -27.01 -50.43
CA ASP A 800 -21.97 -25.99 -50.94
C ASP A 800 -22.23 -24.65 -50.19
N ARG A 801 -21.26 -23.71 -50.18
CA ARG A 801 -21.35 -22.24 -49.89
C ARG A 801 -22.07 -21.62 -48.65
N THR A 802 -21.29 -20.78 -47.94
CA THR A 802 -21.68 -19.54 -47.21
C THR A 802 -22.12 -18.40 -48.18
N PRO A 803 -22.70 -17.23 -47.77
CA PRO A 803 -22.49 -16.51 -46.49
C PRO A 803 -23.73 -15.82 -45.85
N VAL A 804 -23.46 -15.02 -44.80
CA VAL A 804 -24.46 -14.26 -44.01
C VAL A 804 -24.87 -12.95 -44.70
N ARG A 805 -26.19 -12.74 -44.88
CA ARG A 805 -26.84 -11.42 -44.98
C ARG A 805 -28.36 -11.56 -44.75
N ALA A 806 -28.96 -10.64 -44.00
CA ALA A 806 -30.41 -10.47 -43.91
C ALA A 806 -30.74 -8.98 -43.69
N LEU A 807 -31.82 -8.50 -44.31
CA LEU A 807 -32.33 -7.12 -44.18
C LEU A 807 -33.76 -7.10 -43.61
N GLN A 808 -34.28 -5.90 -43.37
CA GLN A 808 -35.60 -5.62 -42.79
C GLN A 808 -36.76 -5.95 -43.76
N HIS A 809 -37.94 -6.29 -43.20
CA HIS A 809 -39.29 -5.99 -43.72
C HIS A 809 -40.36 -6.32 -42.63
N ALA A 810 -41.63 -5.87 -42.68
CA ALA A 810 -42.14 -4.49 -42.69
C ALA A 810 -43.69 -4.44 -42.50
N LEU A 811 -44.19 -3.72 -41.46
CA LEU A 811 -45.56 -3.15 -41.31
C LEU A 811 -46.76 -4.15 -41.35
N PRO A 812 -48.04 -3.73 -41.14
CA PRO A 812 -48.65 -2.41 -40.79
C PRO A 812 -49.24 -2.39 -39.33
N ALA A 813 -50.20 -1.57 -38.85
CA ALA A 813 -51.10 -0.56 -39.43
C ALA A 813 -51.58 0.53 -38.42
N ASP A 814 -52.14 1.61 -38.97
CA ASP A 814 -53.25 2.50 -38.56
C ASP A 814 -53.53 2.96 -37.10
N GLY A 815 -53.73 4.28 -36.94
CA GLY A 815 -54.37 4.92 -35.77
C GLY A 815 -54.04 6.42 -35.60
N SER A 816 -54.99 7.32 -35.89
CA SER A 816 -54.87 8.80 -35.71
C SER A 816 -56.29 9.43 -35.73
N PRO A 817 -56.58 10.54 -35.00
CA PRO A 817 -56.27 11.90 -35.53
C PRO A 817 -56.12 13.10 -34.53
N LEU A 818 -55.48 14.17 -35.05
CA LEU A 818 -55.74 15.63 -34.86
C LEU A 818 -55.71 16.32 -33.46
N LEU A 819 -54.82 17.34 -33.33
CA LEU A 819 -55.19 18.79 -33.28
C LEU A 819 -53.95 19.72 -33.34
N GLY A 820 -54.15 21.01 -33.66
CA GLY A 820 -53.15 22.11 -33.75
C GLY A 820 -53.86 23.49 -33.71
N PRO A 821 -53.30 24.64 -34.20
CA PRO A 821 -52.05 24.85 -34.94
C PRO A 821 -51.27 26.18 -34.62
N THR A 822 -50.38 26.62 -35.54
CA THR A 822 -49.64 27.91 -35.63
C THR A 822 -48.40 28.10 -34.72
N GLY A 823 -47.33 28.83 -35.11
CA GLY A 823 -47.03 29.59 -36.35
C GLY A 823 -45.51 29.67 -36.66
N ALA A 824 -45.08 30.40 -37.70
CA ALA A 824 -43.71 30.28 -38.26
C ALA A 824 -43.09 31.60 -38.78
N ARG A 825 -41.73 31.65 -38.93
CA ARG A 825 -41.02 32.24 -40.11
C ARG A 825 -39.47 32.16 -40.08
N ARG A 826 -38.92 31.66 -41.21
CA ARG A 826 -37.71 32.06 -41.99
C ARG A 826 -36.31 32.26 -41.35
N ALA A 827 -35.30 31.85 -42.13
CA ALA A 827 -33.93 32.38 -42.17
C ALA A 827 -33.49 32.54 -43.65
N SER A 828 -32.49 33.36 -43.97
CA SER A 828 -32.00 33.53 -45.36
C SER A 828 -30.53 33.99 -45.50
N VAL A 829 -29.72 33.07 -46.04
CA VAL A 829 -28.47 33.18 -46.82
C VAL A 829 -27.87 34.57 -47.14
N ALA A 830 -26.54 34.67 -46.95
CA ALA A 830 -25.63 35.43 -47.82
C ALA A 830 -24.23 34.76 -47.88
N ARG A 831 -23.49 34.93 -48.99
CA ARG A 831 -22.06 34.55 -49.15
C ARG A 831 -21.23 35.82 -49.44
N PRO A 832 -19.97 35.92 -49.00
CA PRO A 832 -19.02 36.89 -49.53
C PRO A 832 -18.36 36.38 -50.82
N GLY A 833 -17.78 37.30 -51.59
CA GLY A 833 -16.85 37.03 -52.68
C GLY A 833 -15.71 38.06 -52.67
N SER A 834 -14.55 37.65 -53.18
CA SER A 834 -13.36 38.50 -53.42
C SER A 834 -13.53 39.29 -54.75
N PRO A 835 -12.62 40.21 -55.15
CA PRO A 835 -11.33 40.56 -54.52
C PRO A 835 -11.00 42.08 -54.48
N ASP A 836 -9.75 42.35 -54.05
CA ASP A 836 -8.79 43.32 -54.64
C ASP A 836 -8.63 44.79 -54.20
N VAL A 837 -7.33 45.14 -54.15
CA VAL A 837 -6.67 46.40 -54.58
C VAL A 837 -6.61 47.63 -53.64
N LEU A 838 -5.37 47.87 -53.14
CA LEU A 838 -4.67 49.15 -52.83
C LEU A 838 -5.29 50.10 -51.75
N ALA A 839 -4.52 50.95 -51.04
CA ALA A 839 -3.08 50.99 -50.74
C ALA A 839 -2.78 52.02 -49.62
N ASP A 840 -1.59 51.92 -49.02
CA ASP A 840 -0.86 52.98 -48.27
C ASP A 840 -1.54 53.57 -47.01
N GLY A 841 -0.83 54.44 -46.27
CA GLY A 841 -1.45 55.28 -45.21
C GLY A 841 -0.80 55.31 -43.82
N ARG A 842 0.52 55.54 -43.76
CA ARG A 842 1.36 55.73 -42.55
C ARG A 842 0.75 56.54 -41.36
N GLY A 843 0.91 56.00 -40.15
CA GLY A 843 1.61 56.69 -39.04
C GLY A 843 0.85 57.53 -37.99
N GLY A 844 1.52 57.80 -36.85
CA GLY A 844 1.05 58.60 -35.70
C GLY A 844 0.31 57.75 -34.64
N HIS A 845 0.71 57.56 -33.36
CA HIS A 845 1.37 58.34 -32.30
C HIS A 845 0.52 59.45 -31.63
N GLY A 846 0.57 59.51 -30.29
CA GLY A 846 -0.25 60.36 -29.39
C GLY A 846 -1.40 59.55 -28.75
N ALA A 847 -1.44 59.14 -27.46
CA ALA A 847 -0.76 59.50 -26.20
C ALA A 847 -1.40 60.65 -25.38
N HIS A 848 -1.41 60.48 -24.05
CA HIS A 848 -2.03 61.30 -22.98
C HIS A 848 -3.58 61.22 -22.92
N GLN A 849 -4.20 60.82 -21.78
CA GLN A 849 -4.35 61.51 -20.46
C GLN A 849 -5.22 62.78 -20.58
N CYS A 850 -6.21 63.05 -19.72
CA CYS A 850 -6.32 62.79 -18.28
C CYS A 850 -7.78 62.95 -17.76
N LEU A 851 -8.07 62.45 -16.54
CA LEU A 851 -9.21 62.84 -15.64
C LEU A 851 -10.65 62.54 -16.16
N ASP A 852 -11.70 62.28 -15.37
CA ASP A 852 -12.02 62.53 -13.95
C ASP A 852 -12.77 61.35 -13.26
N ASP A 853 -12.75 61.31 -11.92
CA ASP A 853 -13.70 60.60 -11.03
C ASP A 853 -14.93 61.52 -10.76
N PRO A 854 -16.14 61.08 -10.28
CA PRO A 854 -16.30 60.06 -9.23
C PRO A 854 -17.65 59.25 -9.18
N VAL A 855 -17.83 58.50 -8.08
CA VAL A 855 -19.09 58.08 -7.40
C VAL A 855 -19.82 56.77 -7.82
N ASP A 856 -20.28 56.09 -6.76
CA ASP A 856 -21.25 55.00 -6.59
C ASP A 856 -21.05 53.57 -7.12
N ARG A 857 -21.09 52.65 -6.15
CA ARG A 857 -21.51 51.24 -6.31
C ARG A 857 -22.80 51.03 -5.49
N PRO A 858 -23.84 50.38 -6.01
CA PRO A 858 -24.86 49.77 -5.15
C PRO A 858 -24.27 48.58 -4.37
N ALA A 859 -24.87 48.23 -3.24
CA ALA A 859 -24.37 47.20 -2.33
C ALA A 859 -25.31 46.00 -2.20
N ASP A 860 -24.76 44.80 -2.13
CA ASP A 860 -25.52 43.57 -1.93
C ASP A 860 -25.99 43.36 -0.48
N ALA A 861 -27.16 42.75 -0.30
CA ALA A 861 -27.84 42.67 0.97
C ALA A 861 -27.37 41.48 1.84
N ARG A 862 -26.88 41.80 3.04
CA ARG A 862 -26.36 40.86 4.05
C ARG A 862 -27.39 39.81 4.50
N LEU A 863 -26.89 38.61 4.81
CA LEU A 863 -27.38 37.85 5.97
C LEU A 863 -26.25 37.76 7.02
N VAL A 864 -26.59 37.85 8.31
CA VAL A 864 -25.61 38.05 9.40
C VAL A 864 -25.62 36.89 10.39
N VAL A 865 -24.44 36.31 10.65
CA VAL A 865 -24.17 35.52 11.86
C VAL A 865 -23.16 36.28 12.71
N ARG A 866 -23.44 36.42 14.01
CA ARG A 866 -22.62 37.20 14.96
C ARG A 866 -21.61 36.31 15.68
N HIS A 867 -20.36 36.74 15.77
CA HIS A 867 -19.44 36.34 16.85
C HIS A 867 -18.70 37.55 17.43
N ARG A 868 -18.41 37.51 18.73
CA ARG A 868 -17.64 38.55 19.45
C ARG A 868 -16.13 38.31 19.25
N PRO A 869 -15.29 39.35 19.12
CA PRO A 869 -13.85 39.23 19.21
C PRO A 869 -13.38 39.10 20.68
N ALA A 870 -12.26 38.41 20.88
CA ALA A 870 -11.49 38.40 22.13
C ALA A 870 -10.12 39.08 21.91
N ALA A 871 -9.50 39.55 23.00
CA ALA A 871 -8.37 40.49 22.95
C ALA A 871 -7.08 39.94 22.30
N ARG A 872 -6.38 40.81 21.56
CA ARG A 872 -4.96 40.62 21.21
C ARG A 872 -4.09 41.32 22.25
N HIS A 873 -3.09 40.63 22.82
CA HIS A 873 -2.03 41.27 23.61
C HIS A 873 -0.84 41.68 22.73
N ARG A 874 -0.19 42.79 23.08
CA ARG A 874 1.02 43.30 22.40
C ARG A 874 2.29 42.61 22.94
N PRO A 875 3.31 42.33 22.12
CA PRO A 875 4.68 42.20 22.61
C PRO A 875 5.23 43.57 23.03
N ARG A 876 6.16 43.60 24.00
CA ARG A 876 6.95 44.79 24.34
C ARG A 876 8.32 44.70 23.65
N ALA A 877 8.77 45.82 23.08
CA ALA A 877 10.17 46.00 22.69
C ALA A 877 10.98 46.62 23.84
N VAL A 878 12.25 46.25 23.93
CA VAL A 878 13.29 46.97 24.70
C VAL A 878 14.52 47.08 23.80
N ARG A 879 15.22 48.22 23.84
CA ARG A 879 16.39 48.51 22.98
C ARG A 879 17.69 47.92 23.54
N ALA A 880 18.68 47.77 22.65
CA ALA A 880 20.02 47.31 22.97
C ALA A 880 20.86 48.34 23.74
N ALA A 881 21.89 47.84 24.41
CA ALA A 881 23.10 48.58 24.80
C ALA A 881 24.32 47.66 24.66
N ALA A 882 25.45 48.25 24.28
CA ALA A 882 26.79 47.67 24.14
C ALA A 882 27.79 48.71 24.72
N PRO A 883 29.12 48.46 24.84
CA PRO A 883 29.91 47.35 24.29
C PRO A 883 31.00 46.77 25.23
N ALA A 884 31.85 45.90 24.65
CA ALA A 884 33.26 45.65 24.97
C ALA A 884 33.65 45.10 26.36
N ARG A 885 34.04 43.82 26.39
CA ARG A 885 35.45 43.43 26.16
C ARG A 885 35.55 42.00 25.63
#